data_AF-A0A2B4SF62-F1
#
_entry.id   AF-A0A2B4SF62-F1
#
_cell.length_a   1.000
_cell.length_b   1.000
_cell.length_c   1.000
_cell.angle_alpha   90.00
_cell.angle_beta   90.00
_cell.angle_gamma   90.00
#
_symmetry.space_group_name_H-M   'P 1'
#
loop_
_entity.id
_entity.type
_entity.pdbx_description
1 polymer ?
#
loop_
_entity_poly.entity_id
_entity_poly.type
_entity_poly.pdbx_seq_one_letter_code
_entity_poly.pdbx_strand_id
1 'polypeptide(L)'
;MKSLRVLDPEGVERRQRRRLKRRRYVTPGPNFLWHVDGWDKLAPFGFFFHSAVDGFSRRILWLEVGSTNKNLRVIASNYLNALLQLGGVPRRMRCDRGTENTIIGTLQQFFRWHDDDHFSGSGSFIEGKSTGNQRIEAWWSTFREGGGGWWINFFKDLHDCGLYHDDYLVTECLRFFLFPILHHDLYLVEELWNTHNIQRQQRLEEESGKPDVMFFTPEIYGTHHYLVNVNIDDVNMCKDSGVKLIESRAILTMACLSESTTASSEEEKKEQRLIDVMFLCDEWKSSKGGLSTFNREFAINLAETTTGSLKIHCYVSQSDDRDREDAKQHGVNLINAETVPGSRDPLDWLKIPHPTLQHPQVVIGHGRKLGTPACHFVRTTRCKWIQFVHVFCEDLGKYKKTTSAATDTMEENEEKHKMEIELCKAADAVVAVGSRLQQKYSRSLLNVKVEIITPGIFEKFSSESKLAVNRSVVKKFNLFMFGRATFEDLSLKGYDIVANAIGSLGKNFELTFVGSPPGEHQNVEQWFLNNTRINRNQLTIRGYCSEQEELKMMFYQSDLVALPSRTEGFGLVPLEAISAGVPILVSGESGIAEALQEVEGGKAVIVESDEDADEWAQRIREIFEESVEEREANAMKLRENYRKAFSWRTECERFKAMIERLMQKEHADDEVNITTGGSEYYCESGKKRKLTATENLRQKCNTQMIADKSVADSVEGLIGAYLISCGYLGALRFMKFLWLKLLPEVDSDDGIDSLAENSKSGCYARFWPDQTNVTATQGKGDMVSRLTSGLENFENKAISYNFQQKLYLVEALTHASYHENRVTPSYERLEFLGDALLDFLVTQHLYFRRVNLSPGQLTDIRQALVNNNIFATLAVKHDYHKFLKHMSPKWLQTVKNFLERVEDEVEERKHNRPQTVTADPFIIVSEEEEEGIEAPKVLGDIFESVAGAIFLDSGMDLTKTWGVYYRMMKPYIDHYSVNIPRNPIRHVYEEDERADFGKAKTLDDGKIQCTLRVHWGEFNGKGTNMKIAKATAAKLAIERLEKKSLQEHSAVYEED
;
A
#
# COMPACT_ATOMS: atom_id res chain seq x y z
N MET A 1 -20.66 50.86 -31.03
CA MET A 1 -21.41 50.83 -32.32
C MET A 1 -21.32 52.13 -33.14
N LYS A 2 -21.07 53.32 -32.55
CA LYS A 2 -20.97 54.58 -33.32
C LYS A 2 -19.80 54.61 -34.32
N SER A 3 -18.63 54.09 -33.95
CA SER A 3 -17.44 54.08 -34.83
C SER A 3 -17.58 53.15 -36.04
N LEU A 4 -18.26 52.00 -35.89
CA LEU A 4 -18.52 51.06 -36.99
C LEU A 4 -19.49 51.62 -38.04
N ARG A 5 -20.43 52.50 -37.66
CA ARG A 5 -21.33 53.18 -38.60
C ARG A 5 -20.62 54.19 -39.49
N VAL A 6 -19.49 54.73 -39.04
CA VAL A 6 -18.68 55.67 -39.81
C VAL A 6 -17.76 54.93 -40.78
N LEU A 7 -17.23 53.78 -40.37
CA LEU A 7 -16.26 52.99 -41.15
C LEU A 7 -16.89 51.98 -42.13
N ASP A 8 -18.07 51.44 -41.81
CA ASP A 8 -18.80 50.45 -42.63
C ASP A 8 -20.32 50.69 -42.53
N PRO A 9 -20.82 51.86 -43.01
CA PRO A 9 -22.24 52.18 -42.93
C PRO A 9 -23.12 51.14 -43.63
N GLU A 10 -22.68 50.64 -44.78
CA GLU A 10 -23.38 49.62 -45.56
C GLU A 10 -23.45 48.27 -44.82
N GLY A 11 -22.35 47.80 -44.24
CA GLY A 11 -22.34 46.54 -43.50
C GLY A 11 -23.07 46.65 -42.16
N VAL A 12 -23.13 47.82 -41.53
CA VAL A 12 -24.01 48.03 -40.37
C VAL A 12 -25.49 48.03 -40.78
N GLU A 13 -25.83 48.64 -41.90
CA GLU A 13 -27.21 48.63 -42.43
C GLU A 13 -27.64 47.21 -42.86
N ARG A 14 -26.75 46.42 -43.47
CA ARG A 14 -26.98 45.00 -43.79
C ARG A 14 -27.18 44.14 -42.54
N ARG A 15 -26.43 44.41 -41.45
CA ARG A 15 -26.61 43.77 -40.13
C ARG A 15 -27.97 44.14 -39.51
N GLN A 16 -28.38 45.42 -39.59
CA GLN A 16 -29.69 45.88 -39.10
C GLN A 16 -30.86 45.25 -39.86
N ARG A 17 -30.72 45.00 -41.17
CA ARG A 17 -31.74 44.33 -42.00
C ARG A 17 -31.77 42.79 -41.87
N ARG A 18 -30.95 42.19 -40.99
CA ARG A 18 -30.80 40.73 -40.81
C ARG A 18 -30.57 39.97 -42.13
N ARG A 19 -29.91 40.60 -43.12
CA ARG A 19 -29.73 40.09 -44.49
C ARG A 19 -28.44 39.30 -44.73
N LEU A 20 -27.64 39.02 -43.70
CA LEU A 20 -26.46 38.17 -43.84
C LEU A 20 -26.90 36.70 -44.03
N LYS A 21 -26.72 36.17 -45.25
CA LYS A 21 -26.77 34.72 -45.48
C LYS A 21 -25.63 34.10 -44.66
N ARG A 22 -25.96 33.41 -43.56
CA ARG A 22 -24.98 32.61 -42.81
C ARG A 22 -24.42 31.54 -43.76
N ARG A 23 -23.11 31.31 -43.72
CA ARG A 23 -22.47 30.25 -44.50
C ARG A 23 -23.07 28.92 -44.08
N ARG A 24 -23.48 28.11 -45.06
CA ARG A 24 -23.99 26.77 -44.82
C ARG A 24 -22.78 25.86 -44.56
N TYR A 25 -22.70 25.29 -43.36
CA TYR A 25 -21.67 24.32 -43.01
C TYR A 25 -22.25 22.91 -43.16
N VAL A 26 -21.65 22.09 -44.02
CA VAL A 26 -22.07 20.70 -44.25
C VAL A 26 -20.83 19.82 -44.29
N THR A 27 -20.85 18.75 -43.51
CA THR A 27 -19.86 17.66 -43.55
C THR A 27 -20.60 16.36 -43.84
N PRO A 28 -20.03 15.44 -44.65
CA PRO A 28 -20.70 14.19 -45.04
C PRO A 28 -21.05 13.26 -43.88
N GLY A 29 -20.22 13.17 -42.84
CA GLY A 29 -20.40 12.29 -41.69
C GLY A 29 -19.27 12.44 -40.67
N PRO A 30 -19.29 11.69 -39.55
CA PRO A 30 -18.23 11.75 -38.54
C PRO A 30 -16.89 11.27 -39.09
N ASN A 31 -15.79 11.83 -38.55
CA ASN A 31 -14.41 11.60 -38.99
C ASN A 31 -14.09 12.09 -40.41
N PHE A 32 -15.01 12.78 -41.08
CA PHE A 32 -14.69 13.41 -42.36
C PHE A 32 -13.81 14.64 -42.21
N LEU A 33 -14.08 15.48 -41.19
CA LEU A 33 -13.34 16.70 -40.93
C LEU A 33 -13.24 16.96 -39.43
N TRP A 34 -12.02 16.98 -38.90
CA TRP A 34 -11.76 17.42 -37.52
C TRP A 34 -11.31 18.87 -37.49
N HIS A 35 -11.81 19.62 -36.50
CA HIS A 35 -11.47 21.01 -36.23
C HIS A 35 -10.62 21.08 -34.98
N VAL A 36 -9.37 21.56 -35.10
CA VAL A 36 -8.39 21.58 -34.00
C VAL A 36 -7.93 23.01 -33.73
N ASP A 37 -7.83 23.38 -32.45
CA ASP A 37 -7.45 24.73 -32.02
C ASP A 37 -7.05 24.81 -30.53
N GLY A 38 -6.31 25.86 -30.17
CA GLY A 38 -5.92 26.20 -28.81
C GLY A 38 -6.73 27.35 -28.22
N TRP A 39 -6.89 27.38 -26.89
CA TRP A 39 -7.58 28.45 -26.17
C TRP A 39 -6.69 29.03 -25.07
N ASP A 40 -6.20 30.25 -25.30
CA ASP A 40 -5.15 30.89 -24.50
C ASP A 40 -5.66 31.91 -23.46
N LYS A 41 -6.95 31.88 -23.09
CA LYS A 41 -7.49 32.91 -22.17
C LYS A 41 -6.95 32.81 -20.73
N LEU A 42 -6.40 31.66 -20.36
CA LEU A 42 -5.74 31.44 -19.07
C LEU A 42 -4.21 31.36 -19.18
N ALA A 43 -3.66 31.63 -20.37
CA ALA A 43 -2.21 31.64 -20.60
C ALA A 43 -1.45 32.58 -19.63
N PRO A 44 -1.97 33.77 -19.25
CA PRO A 44 -1.32 34.63 -18.26
C PRO A 44 -1.13 33.99 -16.88
N PHE A 45 -1.92 32.96 -16.54
CA PHE A 45 -1.84 32.24 -15.27
C PHE A 45 -1.11 30.89 -15.42
N GLY A 46 -0.49 30.65 -16.59
CA GLY A 46 0.27 29.45 -16.87
C GLY A 46 -0.53 28.24 -17.36
N PHE A 47 -1.81 28.40 -17.74
CA PHE A 47 -2.65 27.31 -18.24
C PHE A 47 -3.05 27.51 -19.70
N PHE A 48 -2.80 26.49 -20.51
CA PHE A 48 -3.04 26.52 -21.96
C PHE A 48 -3.97 25.38 -22.35
N PHE A 49 -5.12 25.67 -22.96
CA PHE A 49 -6.07 24.63 -23.35
C PHE A 49 -5.93 24.29 -24.82
N HIS A 50 -6.14 23.03 -25.18
CA HIS A 50 -6.09 22.55 -26.56
C HIS A 50 -7.18 21.51 -26.79
N SER A 51 -7.89 21.60 -27.91
CA SER A 51 -9.04 20.73 -28.19
C SER A 51 -9.18 20.38 -29.65
N ALA A 52 -9.94 19.31 -29.92
CA ALA A 52 -10.46 19.02 -31.24
C ALA A 52 -11.92 18.60 -31.21
N VAL A 53 -12.65 18.98 -32.25
CA VAL A 53 -14.08 18.72 -32.42
C VAL A 53 -14.35 18.12 -33.80
N ASP A 54 -15.15 17.06 -33.85
CA ASP A 54 -15.61 16.48 -35.12
C ASP A 54 -16.64 17.40 -35.81
N GLY A 55 -16.47 17.59 -37.11
CA GLY A 55 -17.24 18.56 -37.90
C GLY A 55 -18.73 18.24 -38.02
N PHE A 56 -19.07 16.95 -38.06
CA PHE A 56 -20.44 16.46 -38.22
C PHE A 56 -21.17 16.33 -36.88
N SER A 57 -20.64 15.50 -36.00
CA SER A 57 -21.25 15.16 -34.71
C SER A 57 -21.13 16.28 -33.67
N ARG A 58 -20.16 17.19 -33.85
CA ARG A 58 -19.74 18.18 -32.86
C ARG A 58 -19.22 17.56 -31.56
N ARG A 59 -18.83 16.28 -31.61
CA ARG A 59 -18.21 15.57 -30.51
C ARG A 59 -16.82 16.15 -30.25
N ILE A 60 -16.51 16.41 -29.00
CA ILE A 60 -15.16 16.73 -28.55
C ILE A 60 -14.37 15.42 -28.59
N LEU A 61 -13.23 15.45 -29.28
CA LEU A 61 -12.34 14.31 -29.46
C LEU A 61 -11.25 14.28 -28.39
N TRP A 62 -10.79 15.46 -27.98
CA TRP A 62 -9.99 15.68 -26.79
C TRP A 62 -10.17 17.12 -26.30
N LEU A 63 -10.00 17.33 -25.00
CA LEU A 63 -9.95 18.63 -24.36
C LEU A 63 -8.95 18.60 -23.21
N GLU A 64 -7.76 19.15 -23.44
CA GLU A 64 -6.63 19.01 -22.53
C GLU A 64 -6.07 20.37 -22.10
N VAL A 65 -5.56 20.41 -20.87
CA VAL A 65 -4.81 21.56 -20.33
C VAL A 65 -3.32 21.21 -20.25
N GLY A 66 -2.47 22.17 -20.63
CA GLY A 66 -1.02 22.04 -20.57
C GLY A 66 -0.35 23.28 -20.00
N SER A 67 0.94 23.14 -19.69
CA SER A 67 1.79 24.24 -19.19
C SER A 67 2.33 25.16 -20.30
N THR A 68 2.20 24.76 -21.56
CA THR A 68 2.65 25.54 -22.73
C THR A 68 1.97 25.08 -24.02
N ASN A 69 1.58 26.03 -24.87
CA ASN A 69 1.18 25.74 -26.26
C ASN A 69 2.34 25.75 -27.26
N LYS A 70 3.57 26.02 -26.80
CA LYS A 70 4.76 26.04 -27.67
C LYS A 70 5.40 24.67 -27.86
N ASN A 71 5.03 23.68 -27.05
CA ASN A 71 5.61 22.34 -27.13
C ASN A 71 4.83 21.47 -28.12
N LEU A 72 5.35 21.36 -29.33
CA LEU A 72 4.80 20.52 -30.41
C LEU A 72 4.55 19.07 -29.99
N ARG A 73 5.32 18.54 -29.03
CA ARG A 73 5.18 17.15 -28.54
C ARG A 73 3.86 16.93 -27.81
N VAL A 74 3.39 17.94 -27.05
CA VAL A 74 2.15 17.83 -26.27
C VAL A 74 0.96 17.76 -27.22
N ILE A 75 0.93 18.63 -28.22
CA ILE A 75 -0.13 18.67 -29.24
C ILE A 75 -0.10 17.40 -30.11
N ALA A 76 1.09 16.94 -30.51
CA ALA A 76 1.24 15.68 -31.23
C ALA A 76 0.78 14.47 -30.39
N SER A 77 1.09 14.45 -29.08
CA SER A 77 0.65 13.38 -28.17
C SER A 77 -0.88 13.33 -28.07
N ASN A 78 -1.55 14.48 -27.90
CA ASN A 78 -3.00 14.55 -27.85
C ASN A 78 -3.63 14.00 -29.14
N TYR A 79 -3.06 14.36 -30.29
CA TYR A 79 -3.50 13.84 -31.57
C TYR A 79 -3.29 12.33 -31.71
N LEU A 80 -2.07 11.82 -31.48
CA LEU A 80 -1.75 10.39 -31.57
C LEU A 80 -2.57 9.54 -30.58
N ASN A 81 -2.86 10.06 -29.39
CA ASN A 81 -3.74 9.39 -28.43
C ASN A 81 -5.18 9.28 -28.95
N ALA A 82 -5.70 10.32 -29.61
CA ALA A 82 -7.02 10.25 -30.25
C ALA A 82 -7.04 9.24 -31.40
N LEU A 83 -5.94 9.11 -32.17
CA LEU A 83 -5.80 8.10 -33.23
C LEU A 83 -5.79 6.68 -32.65
N LEU A 84 -5.03 6.45 -31.57
CA LEU A 84 -4.98 5.16 -30.87
C LEU A 84 -6.35 4.76 -30.33
N GLN A 85 -7.13 5.72 -29.81
CA GLN A 85 -8.48 5.46 -29.30
C GLN A 85 -9.48 5.13 -30.42
N LEU A 86 -9.38 5.80 -31.57
CA LEU A 86 -10.33 5.63 -32.67
C LEU A 86 -9.91 4.57 -33.68
N GLY A 87 -8.64 4.12 -33.67
CA GLY A 87 -8.10 3.12 -34.59
C GLY A 87 -7.80 3.65 -36.00
N GLY A 88 -7.72 4.98 -36.17
CA GLY A 88 -7.60 5.60 -37.49
C GLY A 88 -7.52 7.12 -37.45
N VAL A 89 -7.23 7.73 -38.61
CA VAL A 89 -7.15 9.18 -38.82
C VAL A 89 -8.41 9.72 -39.49
N PRO A 90 -8.76 11.01 -39.30
CA PRO A 90 -9.86 11.60 -40.04
C PRO A 90 -9.53 11.68 -41.54
N ARG A 91 -10.55 11.72 -42.39
CA ARG A 91 -10.35 11.96 -43.82
C ARG A 91 -9.62 13.27 -44.07
N ARG A 92 -9.97 14.29 -43.28
CA ARG A 92 -9.37 15.63 -43.32
C ARG A 92 -9.28 16.24 -41.93
N MET A 93 -8.27 17.08 -41.74
CA MET A 93 -8.13 17.90 -40.53
C MET A 93 -8.01 19.38 -40.91
N ARG A 94 -8.55 20.26 -40.06
CA ARG A 94 -8.44 21.71 -40.22
C ARG A 94 -7.90 22.35 -38.96
N CYS A 95 -6.89 23.19 -39.15
CA CYS A 95 -6.30 24.03 -38.10
C CYS A 95 -6.13 25.47 -38.58
N ASP A 96 -5.93 26.35 -37.61
CA ASP A 96 -5.52 27.72 -37.87
C ASP A 96 -4.04 27.84 -38.21
N ARG A 97 -3.67 28.94 -38.86
CA ARG A 97 -2.28 29.29 -39.16
C ARG A 97 -1.52 29.63 -37.86
N GLY A 98 -0.97 28.62 -37.21
CA GLY A 98 -0.19 28.72 -35.99
C GLY A 98 0.99 27.75 -36.02
N THR A 99 2.13 28.16 -35.46
CA THR A 99 3.34 27.32 -35.43
C THR A 99 3.12 26.04 -34.63
N GLU A 100 2.26 26.09 -33.59
CA GLU A 100 1.98 24.96 -32.70
C GLU A 100 1.26 23.77 -33.39
N ASN A 101 0.50 24.01 -34.46
CA ASN A 101 -0.30 23.00 -35.15
C ASN A 101 0.38 22.40 -36.38
N THR A 102 1.62 22.80 -36.67
CA THR A 102 2.36 22.32 -37.85
C THR A 102 2.63 20.81 -37.79
N ILE A 103 2.92 20.30 -36.60
CA ILE A 103 3.30 18.89 -36.40
C ILE A 103 2.16 17.91 -36.66
N ILE A 104 0.93 18.28 -36.26
CA ILE A 104 -0.26 17.45 -36.50
C ILE A 104 -0.64 17.44 -37.98
N GLY A 105 -0.37 18.53 -38.70
CA GLY A 105 -0.49 18.57 -40.15
C GLY A 105 0.47 17.60 -40.84
N THR A 106 1.74 17.59 -40.44
CA THR A 106 2.74 16.64 -40.97
C THR A 106 2.35 15.20 -40.68
N LEU A 107 1.94 14.88 -39.45
CA LEU A 107 1.50 13.53 -39.06
C LEU A 107 0.26 13.08 -39.85
N GLN A 108 -0.73 13.96 -40.01
CA GLN A 108 -1.93 13.67 -40.79
C GLN A 108 -1.60 13.36 -42.26
N GLN A 109 -0.69 14.13 -42.86
CA GLN A 109 -0.25 13.88 -44.23
C GLN A 109 0.57 12.59 -44.37
N PHE A 110 1.40 12.27 -43.37
CA PHE A 110 2.19 11.05 -43.31
C PHE A 110 1.29 9.81 -43.28
N PHE A 111 0.33 9.76 -42.37
CA PHE A 111 -0.59 8.61 -42.25
C PHE A 111 -1.49 8.44 -43.47
N ARG A 112 -1.72 9.50 -44.23
CA ARG A 112 -2.55 9.51 -45.45
C ARG A 112 -1.71 9.50 -46.73
N TRP A 113 -0.40 9.25 -46.65
CA TRP A 113 0.51 9.45 -47.80
C TRP A 113 0.26 8.45 -48.93
N HIS A 114 -0.03 7.19 -48.58
CA HIS A 114 -0.20 6.09 -49.52
C HIS A 114 -1.67 5.83 -49.93
N ASP A 115 -2.60 6.70 -49.52
CA ASP A 115 -4.00 6.55 -49.87
C ASP A 115 -4.32 7.10 -51.27
N ASP A 116 -5.24 6.47 -51.97
CA ASP A 116 -5.55 6.77 -53.38
C ASP A 116 -6.78 7.69 -53.59
N ASP A 117 -7.27 8.36 -52.55
CA ASP A 117 -8.40 9.29 -52.68
C ASP A 117 -8.01 10.75 -52.81
N HIS A 118 -8.93 11.58 -53.34
CA HIS A 118 -8.70 13.00 -53.60
C HIS A 118 -8.25 13.83 -52.36
N PHE A 119 -8.41 13.29 -51.15
CA PHE A 119 -8.02 13.92 -49.89
C PHE A 119 -6.80 13.27 -49.22
N SER A 120 -6.01 12.48 -49.94
CA SER A 120 -4.76 11.87 -49.42
C SER A 120 -3.58 12.84 -49.46
N GLY A 121 -2.47 12.47 -48.80
CA GLY A 121 -1.25 13.27 -48.70
C GLY A 121 -1.54 14.71 -48.28
N SER A 122 -1.05 15.70 -49.03
CA SER A 122 -1.27 17.13 -48.73
C SER A 122 -2.75 17.57 -48.73
N GLY A 123 -3.66 16.83 -49.38
CA GLY A 123 -5.10 17.11 -49.39
C GLY A 123 -5.83 16.78 -48.08
N SER A 124 -5.17 16.02 -47.20
CA SER A 124 -5.68 15.54 -45.91
C SER A 124 -5.64 16.60 -44.80
N PHE A 125 -4.95 17.73 -45.02
CA PHE A 125 -4.83 18.82 -44.06
C PHE A 125 -5.24 20.16 -44.67
N ILE A 126 -5.99 20.96 -43.93
CA ILE A 126 -6.50 22.27 -44.35
C ILE A 126 -5.98 23.32 -43.37
N GLU A 127 -5.06 24.16 -43.85
CA GLU A 127 -4.60 25.32 -43.11
C GLU A 127 -5.38 26.58 -43.53
N GLY A 128 -6.00 27.29 -42.58
CA GLY A 128 -6.88 28.41 -42.89
C GLY A 128 -6.93 29.51 -41.83
N LYS A 129 -7.74 30.54 -42.08
CA LYS A 129 -8.06 31.57 -41.07
C LYS A 129 -9.01 30.98 -40.01
N SER A 130 -8.91 31.45 -38.77
CA SER A 130 -9.81 31.15 -37.63
C SER A 130 -11.30 31.21 -37.97
N THR A 131 -11.71 32.22 -38.72
CA THR A 131 -13.09 32.34 -39.25
C THR A 131 -13.58 31.16 -40.11
N GLY A 132 -12.68 30.28 -40.54
CA GLY A 132 -12.97 29.02 -41.23
C GLY A 132 -12.99 27.78 -40.32
N ASN A 133 -12.39 27.84 -39.13
CA ASN A 133 -12.37 26.79 -38.10
C ASN A 133 -13.66 26.80 -37.26
N GLN A 134 -14.80 26.83 -37.95
CA GLN A 134 -16.08 27.29 -37.40
C GLN A 134 -16.60 26.46 -36.21
N ARG A 135 -16.34 25.13 -36.17
CA ARG A 135 -16.91 24.24 -35.14
C ARG A 135 -16.22 24.41 -33.80
N ILE A 136 -14.90 24.41 -33.78
CA ILE A 136 -14.15 24.59 -32.53
C ILE A 136 -14.26 26.02 -32.01
N GLU A 137 -14.28 27.03 -32.89
CA GLU A 137 -14.51 28.44 -32.48
C GLU A 137 -15.90 28.68 -31.89
N ALA A 138 -16.94 28.10 -32.48
CA ALA A 138 -18.28 28.13 -31.90
C ALA A 138 -18.34 27.42 -30.54
N TRP A 139 -17.61 26.32 -30.41
CA TRP A 139 -17.50 25.59 -29.16
C TRP A 139 -16.74 26.39 -28.09
N TRP A 140 -15.61 27.03 -28.41
CA TRP A 140 -14.88 27.91 -27.49
C TRP A 140 -15.72 29.09 -26.99
N SER A 141 -16.58 29.65 -27.85
CA SER A 141 -17.54 30.67 -27.43
C SER A 141 -18.51 30.13 -26.37
N THR A 142 -19.00 28.90 -26.56
CA THR A 142 -19.92 28.23 -25.63
C THR A 142 -19.23 27.89 -24.31
N PHE A 143 -18.00 27.35 -24.39
CA PHE A 143 -17.18 27.04 -23.21
C PHE A 143 -16.89 28.30 -22.38
N ARG A 144 -16.60 29.43 -23.05
CA ARG A 144 -16.37 30.71 -22.39
C ARG A 144 -17.61 31.28 -21.71
N GLU A 145 -18.80 31.09 -22.29
CA GLU A 145 -20.07 31.50 -21.67
C GLU A 145 -20.44 30.62 -20.46
N GLY A 146 -19.91 29.39 -20.40
CA GLY A 146 -20.04 28.43 -19.29
C GLY A 146 -18.76 28.28 -18.46
N GLY A 147 -18.27 27.04 -18.35
CA GLY A 147 -17.19 26.64 -17.43
C GLY A 147 -15.90 27.46 -17.54
N GLY A 148 -15.48 27.82 -18.75
CA GLY A 148 -14.29 28.65 -18.97
C GLY A 148 -14.44 30.08 -18.44
N GLY A 149 -15.66 30.61 -18.38
CA GLY A 149 -15.94 31.95 -17.87
C GLY A 149 -15.72 32.08 -16.36
N TRP A 150 -16.08 31.03 -15.60
CA TRP A 150 -15.86 30.99 -14.16
C TRP A 150 -14.36 31.03 -13.83
N TRP A 151 -13.55 30.19 -14.49
CA TRP A 151 -12.09 30.19 -14.30
C TRP A 151 -11.45 31.52 -14.64
N ILE A 152 -11.87 32.16 -15.74
CA ILE A 152 -11.40 33.50 -16.10
C ILE A 152 -11.67 34.51 -14.96
N ASN A 153 -12.83 34.44 -14.31
CA ASN A 153 -13.16 35.36 -13.22
C ASN A 153 -12.42 35.01 -11.93
N PHE A 154 -12.32 33.73 -11.58
CA PHE A 154 -11.56 33.25 -10.42
C PHE A 154 -10.11 33.74 -10.44
N PHE A 155 -9.41 33.55 -11.57
CA PHE A 155 -8.02 34.01 -11.68
C PHE A 155 -7.87 35.53 -11.73
N LYS A 156 -8.86 36.24 -12.26
CA LYS A 156 -8.91 37.71 -12.16
C LYS A 156 -9.08 38.17 -10.73
N ASP A 157 -9.99 37.55 -9.97
CA ASP A 157 -10.23 37.90 -8.58
C ASP A 157 -8.97 37.65 -7.72
N LEU A 158 -8.24 36.56 -7.97
CA LEU A 158 -6.95 36.29 -7.34
C LEU A 158 -5.91 37.38 -7.62
N HIS A 159 -5.80 37.81 -8.87
CA HIS A 159 -4.91 38.89 -9.27
C HIS A 159 -5.33 40.22 -8.65
N ASP A 160 -6.62 40.57 -8.71
CA ASP A 160 -7.15 41.84 -8.23
C ASP A 160 -7.11 41.97 -6.71
N CYS A 161 -7.17 40.84 -5.97
CA CYS A 161 -6.99 40.79 -4.52
C CYS A 161 -5.52 40.76 -4.09
N GLY A 162 -4.56 40.81 -5.02
CA GLY A 162 -3.13 40.74 -4.73
C GLY A 162 -2.65 39.38 -4.19
N LEU A 163 -3.44 38.32 -4.39
CA LEU A 163 -3.11 36.95 -4.00
C LEU A 163 -2.34 36.19 -5.09
N TYR A 164 -2.28 36.75 -6.31
CA TYR A 164 -1.47 36.26 -7.40
C TYR A 164 -0.45 37.32 -7.83
N HIS A 165 0.80 36.89 -7.96
CA HIS A 165 1.88 37.68 -8.54
C HIS A 165 2.48 36.89 -9.70
N ASP A 166 2.90 37.60 -10.75
CA ASP A 166 3.54 37.03 -11.94
C ASP A 166 4.99 36.61 -11.61
N ASP A 167 5.08 35.61 -10.73
CA ASP A 167 6.29 34.96 -10.27
C ASP A 167 6.26 33.49 -10.72
N TYR A 168 7.42 32.99 -11.12
CA TYR A 168 7.55 31.63 -11.62
C TYR A 168 7.14 30.58 -10.57
N LEU A 169 7.55 30.78 -9.31
CA LEU A 169 7.24 29.85 -8.22
C LEU A 169 5.74 29.84 -7.92
N VAL A 170 5.11 31.02 -7.89
CA VAL A 170 3.66 31.15 -7.68
C VAL A 170 2.88 30.45 -8.79
N THR A 171 3.32 30.61 -10.05
CA THR A 171 2.69 29.97 -11.21
C THR A 171 2.86 28.44 -11.16
N GLU A 172 4.03 27.93 -10.75
CA GLU A 172 4.23 26.49 -10.55
C GLU A 172 3.41 25.93 -9.37
N CYS A 173 3.23 26.69 -8.28
CA CYS A 173 2.36 26.31 -7.17
C CYS A 173 0.89 26.24 -7.61
N LEU A 174 0.41 27.22 -8.37
CA LEU A 174 -0.93 27.20 -8.94
C LEU A 174 -1.11 26.01 -9.87
N ARG A 175 -0.11 25.71 -10.71
CA ARG A 175 -0.11 24.53 -11.57
C ARG A 175 -0.22 23.24 -10.77
N PHE A 176 0.60 23.08 -9.73
CA PHE A 176 0.57 21.88 -8.88
C PHE A 176 -0.82 21.63 -8.28
N PHE A 177 -1.46 22.67 -7.73
CA PHE A 177 -2.76 22.54 -7.08
C PHE A 177 -3.94 22.49 -8.07
N LEU A 178 -3.93 23.32 -9.11
CA LEU A 178 -5.07 23.50 -10.01
C LEU A 178 -5.04 22.60 -11.24
N PHE A 179 -3.90 22.04 -11.67
CA PHE A 179 -3.91 21.11 -12.82
C PHE A 179 -4.85 19.92 -12.60
N PRO A 180 -4.84 19.20 -11.46
CA PRO A 180 -5.76 18.09 -11.24
C PRO A 180 -7.23 18.53 -11.29
N ILE A 181 -7.53 19.73 -10.78
CA ILE A 181 -8.89 20.29 -10.73
C ILE A 181 -9.34 20.70 -12.13
N LEU A 182 -8.48 21.40 -12.89
CA LEU A 182 -8.74 21.82 -14.26
C LEU A 182 -8.88 20.62 -15.20
N HIS A 183 -8.03 19.60 -15.09
CA HIS A 183 -8.18 18.36 -15.85
C HIS A 183 -9.51 17.66 -15.54
N HIS A 184 -9.90 17.59 -14.26
CA HIS A 184 -11.18 16.99 -13.88
C HIS A 184 -12.38 17.79 -14.41
N ASP A 185 -12.35 19.12 -14.30
CA ASP A 185 -13.42 20.00 -14.77
C ASP A 185 -13.54 19.94 -16.31
N LEU A 186 -12.43 20.00 -17.03
CA LEU A 186 -12.41 19.85 -18.49
C LEU A 186 -12.94 18.47 -18.93
N TYR A 187 -12.61 17.40 -18.19
CA TYR A 187 -13.19 16.09 -18.46
C TYR A 187 -14.72 16.08 -18.26
N LEU A 188 -15.24 16.68 -17.18
CA LEU A 188 -16.68 16.79 -16.96
C LEU A 188 -17.35 17.61 -18.06
N VAL A 189 -16.72 18.71 -18.49
CA VAL A 189 -17.21 19.52 -19.62
C VAL A 189 -17.26 18.71 -20.90
N GLU A 190 -16.25 17.89 -21.19
CA GLU A 190 -16.22 16.99 -22.34
C GLU A 190 -17.35 15.95 -22.26
N GLU A 191 -17.50 15.25 -21.14
CA GLU A 191 -18.51 14.21 -20.93
C GLU A 191 -19.93 14.77 -21.04
N LEU A 192 -20.18 15.92 -20.40
CA LEU A 192 -21.47 16.61 -20.47
C LEU A 192 -21.75 17.09 -21.90
N TRP A 193 -20.76 17.64 -22.59
CA TRP A 193 -20.93 18.06 -23.98
C TRP A 193 -21.18 16.87 -24.91
N ASN A 194 -20.47 15.77 -24.75
CA ASN A 194 -20.62 14.63 -25.67
C ASN A 194 -21.95 13.89 -25.49
N THR A 195 -22.55 13.97 -24.30
CA THR A 195 -23.81 13.30 -23.96
C THR A 195 -25.05 14.21 -24.01
N HIS A 196 -24.91 15.54 -24.03
CA HIS A 196 -26.05 16.45 -24.10
C HIS A 196 -26.75 16.42 -25.47
N ASN A 197 -28.04 16.77 -25.49
CA ASN A 197 -28.80 16.81 -26.72
C ASN A 197 -28.71 18.20 -27.38
N ILE A 198 -28.18 18.26 -28.59
CA ILE A 198 -28.12 19.48 -29.39
C ILE A 198 -29.46 19.70 -30.09
N GLN A 199 -30.17 20.76 -29.70
CA GLN A 199 -31.48 21.07 -30.27
C GLN A 199 -31.41 21.51 -31.73
N ARG A 200 -32.43 21.10 -32.50
CA ARG A 200 -32.59 21.48 -33.90
C ARG A 200 -32.86 22.97 -34.05
N GLN A 201 -31.97 23.69 -34.72
CA GLN A 201 -32.17 25.11 -35.01
C GLN A 201 -32.96 25.26 -36.32
N GLN A 202 -34.18 25.79 -36.27
CA GLN A 202 -35.11 25.92 -37.42
C GLN A 202 -34.55 26.66 -38.66
N ARG A 203 -33.39 27.32 -38.56
CA ARG A 203 -32.78 28.12 -39.63
C ARG A 203 -31.48 27.53 -40.18
N LEU A 204 -31.04 26.38 -39.68
CA LEU A 204 -29.82 25.70 -40.12
C LEU A 204 -30.19 24.28 -40.54
N GLU A 205 -29.77 23.86 -41.73
CA GLU A 205 -29.80 22.46 -42.17
C GLU A 205 -28.67 21.70 -41.47
N GLU A 206 -28.79 21.61 -40.15
CA GLU A 206 -27.81 21.02 -39.27
C GLU A 206 -28.46 19.90 -38.47
N GLU A 207 -27.81 18.75 -38.42
CA GLU A 207 -28.29 17.59 -37.67
C GLU A 207 -28.34 17.90 -36.17
N SER A 208 -29.40 17.42 -35.54
CA SER A 208 -29.70 17.58 -34.12
C SER A 208 -29.68 16.23 -33.43
N GLY A 209 -29.12 16.16 -32.24
CA GLY A 209 -28.96 14.91 -31.51
C GLY A 209 -27.85 15.02 -30.47
N LYS A 210 -27.56 13.90 -29.84
CA LYS A 210 -26.42 13.78 -28.92
C LYS A 210 -25.13 13.59 -29.72
N PRO A 211 -24.05 14.35 -29.45
CA PRO A 211 -22.80 14.19 -30.18
C PRO A 211 -22.26 12.76 -30.22
N ASP A 212 -22.30 12.02 -29.10
CA ASP A 212 -21.88 10.61 -29.09
C ASP A 212 -22.74 9.73 -30.01
N VAL A 213 -24.07 9.92 -30.01
CA VAL A 213 -24.97 9.15 -30.89
C VAL A 213 -24.72 9.52 -32.37
N MET A 214 -24.54 10.81 -32.67
CA MET A 214 -24.20 11.28 -34.01
C MET A 214 -22.83 10.77 -34.48
N PHE A 215 -21.91 10.54 -33.55
CA PHE A 215 -20.56 10.07 -33.85
C PHE A 215 -20.49 8.55 -34.01
N PHE A 216 -20.99 7.77 -33.04
CA PHE A 216 -20.87 6.31 -33.00
C PHE A 216 -21.98 5.55 -33.75
N THR A 217 -23.10 6.21 -34.06
CA THR A 217 -24.22 5.61 -34.83
C THR A 217 -24.64 6.52 -35.99
N PRO A 218 -23.73 6.85 -36.92
CA PRO A 218 -24.01 7.76 -38.03
C PRO A 218 -25.10 7.27 -38.98
N GLU A 219 -25.39 5.97 -39.01
CA GLU A 219 -26.38 5.33 -39.87
C GLU A 219 -27.79 5.85 -39.59
N ILE A 220 -28.09 6.23 -38.34
CA ILE A 220 -29.35 6.84 -37.92
C ILE A 220 -29.60 8.17 -38.66
N TYR A 221 -28.52 8.86 -39.04
CA TYR A 221 -28.56 10.14 -39.74
C TYR A 221 -28.34 9.97 -41.26
N GLY A 222 -28.41 8.73 -41.77
CA GLY A 222 -28.24 8.41 -43.19
C GLY A 222 -26.80 8.61 -43.68
N THR A 223 -25.81 8.49 -42.80
CA THR A 223 -24.39 8.59 -43.14
C THR A 223 -23.57 7.45 -42.52
N HIS A 224 -22.25 7.50 -42.66
CA HIS A 224 -21.30 6.46 -42.22
C HIS A 224 -20.01 7.10 -41.70
N HIS A 225 -19.16 6.30 -41.05
CA HIS A 225 -17.84 6.73 -40.60
C HIS A 225 -16.87 6.96 -41.77
N TYR A 226 -16.19 8.10 -41.75
CA TYR A 226 -15.14 8.45 -42.72
C TYR A 226 -13.72 8.33 -42.15
N LEU A 227 -13.57 7.53 -41.09
CA LEU A 227 -12.27 7.25 -40.50
C LEU A 227 -11.43 6.42 -41.49
N VAL A 228 -10.15 6.72 -41.58
CA VAL A 228 -9.20 6.00 -42.41
C VAL A 228 -8.29 5.21 -41.49
N ASN A 229 -8.27 3.90 -41.65
CA ASN A 229 -7.45 3.02 -40.82
C ASN A 229 -5.98 3.26 -41.10
N VAL A 230 -5.18 3.24 -40.04
CA VAL A 230 -3.72 3.39 -40.11
C VAL A 230 -3.07 2.22 -39.41
N ASN A 231 -1.84 1.88 -39.81
CA ASN A 231 -1.07 0.89 -39.08
C ASN A 231 -0.76 1.42 -37.68
N ILE A 232 -1.23 0.71 -36.66
CA ILE A 232 -1.05 1.13 -35.26
C ILE A 232 0.42 1.13 -34.85
N ASP A 233 1.24 0.30 -35.49
CA ASP A 233 2.68 0.25 -35.25
C ASP A 233 3.36 1.54 -35.73
N ASP A 234 2.88 2.14 -36.82
CA ASP A 234 3.38 3.44 -37.30
C ASP A 234 2.97 4.58 -36.35
N VAL A 235 1.76 4.50 -35.77
CA VAL A 235 1.27 5.45 -34.75
C VAL A 235 2.10 5.35 -33.47
N ASN A 236 2.38 4.12 -33.02
CA ASN A 236 3.24 3.85 -31.86
C ASN A 236 4.68 4.29 -32.11
N MET A 237 5.24 4.01 -33.29
CA MET A 237 6.58 4.45 -33.67
C MET A 237 6.71 5.98 -33.64
N CYS A 238 5.68 6.70 -34.10
CA CYS A 238 5.64 8.17 -34.02
C CYS A 238 5.58 8.68 -32.57
N LYS A 239 4.93 7.93 -31.68
CA LYS A 239 4.81 8.24 -30.25
C LYS A 239 6.11 7.95 -29.49
N ASP A 240 6.76 6.82 -29.75
CA ASP A 240 7.96 6.34 -29.06
C ASP A 240 9.24 7.08 -29.50
N SER A 241 9.32 7.47 -30.78
CA SER A 241 10.45 8.21 -31.33
C SER A 241 10.55 9.66 -30.82
N GLY A 242 9.60 10.10 -29.98
CA GLY A 242 9.63 11.38 -29.28
C GLY A 242 9.85 12.58 -30.20
N VAL A 243 9.17 12.64 -31.35
CA VAL A 243 9.18 13.74 -32.34
C VAL A 243 10.58 14.07 -32.92
N LYS A 244 11.68 13.49 -32.42
CA LYS A 244 13.07 13.77 -32.87
C LYS A 244 13.32 13.33 -34.32
N LEU A 245 12.56 12.36 -34.81
CA LEU A 245 12.66 11.86 -36.19
C LEU A 245 11.93 12.74 -37.23
N ILE A 246 11.06 13.66 -36.82
CA ILE A 246 10.21 14.41 -37.76
C ILE A 246 10.86 15.75 -38.17
N GLU A 247 11.76 16.31 -37.35
CA GLU A 247 12.56 17.49 -37.72
C GLU A 247 13.86 17.14 -38.46
N SER A 248 14.28 15.87 -38.45
CA SER A 248 15.54 15.42 -39.05
C SER A 248 15.32 14.25 -40.01
N ARG A 249 15.32 14.54 -41.32
CA ARG A 249 15.54 13.58 -42.44
C ARG A 249 14.40 12.63 -42.86
N ALA A 250 13.13 12.92 -42.59
CA ALA A 250 12.03 12.12 -43.18
C ALA A 250 11.87 12.23 -44.72
N ILE A 251 12.63 13.09 -45.41
CA ILE A 251 12.56 13.26 -46.89
C ILE A 251 13.67 12.50 -47.64
N LEU A 252 14.67 11.88 -46.99
CA LEU A 252 15.87 11.40 -47.71
C LEU A 252 16.37 9.98 -47.39
N THR A 253 15.75 9.19 -46.51
CA THR A 253 16.39 7.93 -46.04
C THR A 253 15.54 6.66 -46.11
N MET A 254 14.29 6.70 -46.60
CA MET A 254 13.50 5.47 -46.82
C MET A 254 13.42 5.02 -48.29
N ALA A 255 14.08 5.72 -49.21
CA ALA A 255 14.15 5.37 -50.62
C ALA A 255 15.24 4.33 -50.98
N CYS A 256 15.91 3.68 -50.01
CA CYS A 256 17.11 2.88 -50.28
C CYS A 256 17.11 1.42 -49.79
N LEU A 257 16.02 0.85 -49.26
CA LEU A 257 16.00 -0.55 -48.85
C LEU A 257 14.73 -1.28 -49.32
N SER A 258 14.58 -1.42 -50.63
CA SER A 258 13.75 -2.47 -51.21
C SER A 258 14.15 -2.74 -52.66
N GLU A 259 15.31 -3.36 -52.86
CA GLU A 259 15.55 -4.17 -54.05
C GLU A 259 15.91 -5.59 -53.62
N SER A 260 15.35 -6.55 -54.36
CA SER A 260 15.42 -8.00 -54.21
C SER A 260 14.56 -8.63 -53.10
N THR A 261 13.30 -8.95 -53.44
CA THR A 261 12.92 -10.35 -53.74
C THR A 261 11.44 -10.41 -54.11
N THR A 262 11.18 -10.60 -55.40
CA THR A 262 9.91 -11.12 -55.90
C THR A 262 10.07 -12.60 -56.22
N ALA A 263 8.99 -13.34 -55.91
CA ALA A 263 8.66 -14.69 -56.33
C ALA A 263 9.12 -15.85 -55.42
N SER A 264 8.30 -16.17 -54.42
CA SER A 264 7.37 -17.30 -54.61
C SER A 264 6.10 -17.07 -53.81
N SER A 265 4.99 -17.20 -54.50
CA SER A 265 3.63 -16.95 -54.07
C SER A 265 3.02 -18.19 -53.41
N GLU A 266 2.06 -17.95 -52.51
CA GLU A 266 0.97 -18.86 -52.08
C GLU A 266 1.05 -19.65 -50.75
N GLU A 267 2.04 -19.48 -49.87
CA GLU A 267 1.99 -20.11 -48.52
C GLU A 267 1.94 -19.19 -47.29
N GLU A 268 2.18 -17.87 -47.39
CA GLU A 268 2.21 -16.99 -46.20
C GLU A 268 0.93 -16.18 -45.98
N LYS A 269 -0.19 -16.86 -45.76
CA LYS A 269 -1.45 -16.24 -45.29
C LYS A 269 -1.96 -16.84 -43.96
N LYS A 270 -1.05 -17.24 -43.07
CA LYS A 270 -1.41 -17.76 -41.74
C LYS A 270 -0.30 -17.60 -40.69
N GLU A 271 0.19 -16.39 -40.47
CA GLU A 271 1.05 -16.13 -39.31
C GLU A 271 0.16 -15.90 -38.07
N GLN A 272 0.02 -16.95 -37.24
CA GLN A 272 -0.61 -16.85 -35.92
C GLN A 272 0.25 -15.96 -35.01
N ARG A 273 -0.28 -14.80 -34.59
CA ARG A 273 0.33 -13.99 -33.52
C ARG A 273 0.38 -14.83 -32.23
N LEU A 274 1.59 -15.11 -31.75
CA LEU A 274 1.84 -15.79 -30.47
C LEU A 274 1.37 -14.91 -29.29
N ILE A 275 0.91 -15.54 -28.20
CA ILE A 275 0.57 -14.82 -26.95
C ILE A 275 1.81 -14.81 -26.04
N ASP A 276 2.33 -13.63 -25.69
CA ASP A 276 3.41 -13.47 -24.72
C ASP A 276 2.87 -13.63 -23.28
N VAL A 277 3.39 -14.65 -22.59
CA VAL A 277 3.03 -15.00 -21.21
C VAL A 277 4.25 -14.78 -20.33
N MET A 278 4.11 -13.93 -19.31
CA MET A 278 5.19 -13.54 -18.42
C MET A 278 5.00 -14.09 -17.01
N PHE A 279 5.90 -14.94 -16.56
CA PHE A 279 6.01 -15.36 -15.18
C PHE A 279 6.83 -14.35 -14.39
N LEU A 280 6.27 -13.82 -13.31
CA LEU A 280 7.09 -13.13 -12.31
C LEU A 280 7.77 -14.16 -11.43
N CYS A 281 9.08 -14.02 -11.27
CA CYS A 281 9.92 -14.98 -10.59
C CYS A 281 10.90 -14.26 -9.65
N ASP A 282 11.10 -14.79 -8.45
CA ASP A 282 12.18 -14.30 -7.58
C ASP A 282 13.55 -14.70 -8.17
N GLU A 283 13.66 -15.94 -8.63
CA GLU A 283 14.83 -16.53 -9.28
C GLU A 283 14.41 -17.52 -10.38
N TRP A 284 15.32 -17.86 -11.28
CA TRP A 284 15.13 -18.97 -12.22
C TRP A 284 15.45 -20.34 -11.60
N LYS A 285 16.43 -20.38 -10.68
CA LYS A 285 16.84 -21.59 -9.96
C LYS A 285 15.74 -22.09 -9.02
N SER A 286 15.93 -23.28 -8.47
CA SER A 286 15.04 -23.89 -7.47
C SER A 286 15.62 -23.82 -6.05
N SER A 287 16.37 -22.76 -5.73
CA SER A 287 17.12 -22.66 -4.48
C SER A 287 16.29 -22.17 -3.30
N LYS A 288 15.20 -21.42 -3.56
CA LYS A 288 14.32 -20.79 -2.56
C LYS A 288 13.07 -21.60 -2.19
N GLY A 289 13.06 -22.89 -2.53
CA GLY A 289 12.04 -23.87 -2.11
C GLY A 289 10.89 -24.06 -3.12
N GLY A 290 9.76 -24.59 -2.64
CA GLY A 290 8.71 -25.12 -3.52
C GLY A 290 8.10 -24.14 -4.54
N LEU A 291 8.04 -22.84 -4.23
CA LEU A 291 7.51 -21.85 -5.16
C LEU A 291 8.43 -21.66 -6.37
N SER A 292 9.75 -21.53 -6.18
CA SER A 292 10.67 -21.37 -7.31
C SER A 292 10.82 -22.66 -8.10
N THR A 293 10.78 -23.83 -7.44
CA THR A 293 10.71 -25.14 -8.12
C THR A 293 9.47 -25.24 -9.01
N PHE A 294 8.26 -24.97 -8.47
CA PHE A 294 7.03 -25.03 -9.25
C PHE A 294 7.07 -24.09 -10.46
N ASN A 295 7.46 -22.83 -10.25
CA ASN A 295 7.48 -21.83 -11.32
C ASN A 295 8.39 -22.25 -12.47
N ARG A 296 9.60 -22.74 -12.16
CA ARG A 296 10.56 -23.21 -13.17
C ARG A 296 10.00 -24.39 -13.95
N GLU A 297 9.56 -25.45 -13.25
CA GLU A 297 9.05 -26.66 -13.92
C GLU A 297 7.80 -26.36 -14.75
N PHE A 298 6.90 -25.52 -14.25
CA PHE A 298 5.70 -25.15 -14.99
C PHE A 298 6.03 -24.30 -16.23
N ALA A 299 6.94 -23.33 -16.13
CA ALA A 299 7.35 -22.51 -17.27
C ALA A 299 8.01 -23.35 -18.37
N ILE A 300 8.90 -24.30 -18.00
CA ILE A 300 9.54 -25.24 -18.94
C ILE A 300 8.49 -26.08 -19.66
N ASN A 301 7.65 -26.79 -18.90
CA ASN A 301 6.65 -27.68 -19.47
C ASN A 301 5.60 -26.94 -20.30
N LEU A 302 5.25 -25.70 -19.91
CA LEU A 302 4.34 -24.87 -20.68
C LEU A 302 4.99 -24.43 -22.00
N ALA A 303 6.25 -23.99 -21.99
CA ALA A 303 6.98 -23.61 -23.20
C ALA A 303 7.08 -24.80 -24.18
N GLU A 304 7.48 -25.97 -23.69
CA GLU A 304 7.58 -27.19 -24.49
C GLU A 304 6.23 -27.59 -25.09
N THR A 305 5.16 -27.63 -24.28
CA THR A 305 3.82 -28.05 -24.72
C THR A 305 3.18 -27.07 -25.70
N THR A 306 3.44 -25.77 -25.56
CA THR A 306 2.71 -24.71 -26.29
C THR A 306 3.53 -24.04 -27.39
N THR A 307 4.61 -24.69 -27.82
CA THR A 307 5.46 -24.28 -28.94
C THR A 307 4.61 -23.87 -30.14
N GLY A 308 4.81 -22.64 -30.64
CA GLY A 308 4.06 -22.09 -31.77
C GLY A 308 2.67 -21.51 -31.43
N SER A 309 2.32 -21.40 -30.15
CA SER A 309 1.09 -20.71 -29.70
C SER A 309 1.33 -19.69 -28.56
N LEU A 310 2.13 -20.05 -27.56
CA LEU A 310 2.53 -19.13 -26.49
C LEU A 310 4.03 -18.87 -26.57
N LYS A 311 4.44 -17.68 -26.14
CA LYS A 311 5.84 -17.32 -25.95
C LYS A 311 6.06 -17.06 -24.47
N ILE A 312 6.90 -17.88 -23.85
CA ILE A 312 7.06 -17.89 -22.40
C ILE A 312 8.25 -17.04 -21.97
N HIS A 313 7.99 -16.11 -21.06
CA HIS A 313 8.96 -15.20 -20.48
C HIS A 313 9.02 -15.40 -18.97
N CYS A 314 10.22 -15.37 -18.39
CA CYS A 314 10.40 -15.31 -16.94
C CYS A 314 11.09 -14.00 -16.59
N TYR A 315 10.37 -13.12 -15.88
CA TYR A 315 10.92 -11.88 -15.35
C TYR A 315 11.45 -12.11 -13.95
N VAL A 316 12.78 -12.11 -13.81
CA VAL A 316 13.49 -12.49 -12.59
C VAL A 316 14.20 -11.31 -11.95
N SER A 317 14.29 -11.31 -10.62
CA SER A 317 14.98 -10.24 -9.90
C SER A 317 16.48 -10.22 -10.24
N GLN A 318 17.11 -11.40 -10.36
CA GLN A 318 18.49 -11.60 -10.75
C GLN A 318 18.67 -12.94 -11.46
N SER A 319 19.66 -13.04 -12.35
CA SER A 319 20.10 -14.27 -12.99
C SER A 319 21.57 -14.20 -13.42
N ASP A 320 22.25 -15.35 -13.44
CA ASP A 320 23.59 -15.49 -14.04
C ASP A 320 23.52 -15.96 -15.51
N ASP A 321 24.67 -16.08 -16.19
CA ASP A 321 24.74 -16.53 -17.59
C ASP A 321 24.30 -17.99 -17.76
N ARG A 322 24.52 -18.84 -16.74
CA ARG A 322 24.10 -20.25 -16.78
C ARG A 322 22.59 -20.34 -16.70
N ASP A 323 21.96 -19.49 -15.89
CA ASP A 323 20.49 -19.40 -15.80
C ASP A 323 19.87 -19.04 -17.15
N ARG A 324 20.45 -18.06 -17.86
CA ARG A 324 19.95 -17.64 -19.18
C ARG A 324 20.10 -18.73 -20.22
N GLU A 325 21.23 -19.44 -20.22
CA GLU A 325 21.47 -20.54 -21.15
C GLU A 325 20.56 -21.74 -20.86
N ASP A 326 20.40 -22.12 -19.59
CA ASP A 326 19.48 -23.17 -19.15
C ASP A 326 18.01 -22.85 -19.52
N ALA A 327 17.54 -21.63 -19.25
CA ALA A 327 16.19 -21.20 -19.65
C ALA A 327 16.00 -21.26 -21.18
N LYS A 328 17.01 -20.81 -21.93
CA LYS A 328 16.97 -20.80 -23.40
C LYS A 328 16.93 -22.21 -24.00
N GLN A 329 17.60 -23.19 -23.39
CA GLN A 329 17.54 -24.60 -23.82
C GLN A 329 16.13 -25.17 -23.74
N HIS A 330 15.31 -24.66 -22.83
CA HIS A 330 13.90 -25.04 -22.66
C HIS A 330 12.91 -24.11 -23.36
N GLY A 331 13.38 -23.22 -24.24
CA GLY A 331 12.51 -22.28 -24.97
C GLY A 331 11.90 -21.18 -24.11
N VAL A 332 12.45 -20.91 -22.92
CA VAL A 332 12.01 -19.86 -22.01
C VAL A 332 12.92 -18.63 -22.13
N ASN A 333 12.33 -17.45 -22.31
CA ASN A 333 13.08 -16.20 -22.38
C ASN A 333 13.23 -15.57 -20.99
N LEU A 334 14.45 -15.57 -20.45
CA LEU A 334 14.76 -15.03 -19.13
C LEU A 334 15.13 -13.54 -19.21
N ILE A 335 14.45 -12.70 -18.42
CA ILE A 335 14.64 -11.25 -18.40
C ILE A 335 14.95 -10.80 -16.98
N ASN A 336 16.01 -10.04 -16.79
CA ASN A 336 16.41 -9.53 -15.48
C ASN A 336 15.74 -8.19 -15.20
N ALA A 337 15.31 -8.00 -13.95
CA ALA A 337 14.82 -6.72 -13.47
C ALA A 337 15.97 -5.72 -13.27
N GLU A 338 15.67 -4.44 -13.51
CA GLU A 338 16.60 -3.35 -13.20
C GLU A 338 16.52 -3.01 -11.71
N THR A 339 17.66 -2.68 -11.10
CA THR A 339 17.69 -2.31 -9.69
C THR A 339 17.04 -0.96 -9.47
N VAL A 340 16.18 -0.86 -8.45
CA VAL A 340 15.50 0.38 -8.10
C VAL A 340 16.34 1.19 -7.11
N PRO A 341 16.77 2.43 -7.45
CA PRO A 341 17.54 3.26 -6.52
C PRO A 341 16.81 3.45 -5.18
N GLY A 342 17.51 3.20 -4.08
CA GLY A 342 16.97 3.34 -2.72
C GLY A 342 16.23 2.11 -2.17
N SER A 343 15.89 1.11 -3.00
CA SER A 343 15.34 -0.17 -2.52
C SER A 343 16.39 -1.29 -2.58
N ARG A 344 16.51 -2.04 -1.48
CA ARG A 344 17.33 -3.24 -1.39
C ARG A 344 16.53 -4.53 -1.54
N ASP A 345 15.20 -4.44 -1.68
CA ASP A 345 14.33 -5.61 -1.83
C ASP A 345 14.25 -6.03 -3.30
N PRO A 346 14.72 -7.22 -3.69
CA PRO A 346 14.64 -7.72 -5.06
C PRO A 346 13.21 -7.81 -5.62
N LEU A 347 12.19 -7.91 -4.76
CA LEU A 347 10.79 -7.95 -5.18
C LEU A 347 10.26 -6.59 -5.64
N ASP A 348 10.84 -5.49 -5.17
CA ASP A 348 10.50 -4.15 -5.65
C ASP A 348 10.92 -3.94 -7.10
N TRP A 349 12.02 -4.58 -7.50
CA TRP A 349 12.55 -4.48 -8.86
C TRP A 349 11.59 -5.11 -9.88
N LEU A 350 10.84 -6.14 -9.47
CA LEU A 350 9.83 -6.82 -10.29
C LEU A 350 8.55 -5.98 -10.51
N LYS A 351 8.39 -4.84 -9.83
CA LYS A 351 7.20 -3.97 -9.99
C LYS A 351 7.27 -3.10 -11.24
N ILE A 352 8.46 -2.95 -11.83
CA ILE A 352 8.72 -2.06 -12.96
C ILE A 352 8.90 -2.90 -14.24
N PRO A 353 8.17 -2.63 -15.33
CA PRO A 353 8.39 -3.32 -16.60
C PRO A 353 9.76 -2.99 -17.21
N HIS A 354 10.45 -3.99 -17.75
CA HIS A 354 11.72 -3.77 -18.45
C HIS A 354 11.50 -3.04 -19.80
N PRO A 355 12.34 -2.06 -20.21
CA PRO A 355 12.13 -1.26 -21.41
C PRO A 355 12.00 -2.04 -22.73
N THR A 356 12.57 -3.25 -22.80
CA THR A 356 12.50 -4.14 -23.97
C THR A 356 11.25 -5.03 -24.01
N LEU A 357 10.40 -5.00 -22.98
CA LEU A 357 9.14 -5.75 -22.90
C LEU A 357 8.01 -4.86 -22.40
N GLN A 358 7.57 -3.95 -23.27
CA GLN A 358 6.59 -2.94 -22.86
C GLN A 358 5.17 -3.53 -22.69
N HIS A 359 4.81 -4.62 -23.39
CA HIS A 359 3.42 -5.13 -23.43
C HIS A 359 3.27 -6.67 -23.50
N PRO A 360 3.61 -7.44 -22.46
CA PRO A 360 3.14 -8.83 -22.39
C PRO A 360 1.60 -8.86 -22.36
N GLN A 361 0.95 -9.85 -22.97
CA GLN A 361 -0.52 -9.96 -22.95
C GLN A 361 -1.02 -10.59 -21.65
N VAL A 362 -0.23 -11.49 -21.05
CA VAL A 362 -0.55 -12.16 -19.78
C VAL A 362 0.63 -12.10 -18.82
N VAL A 363 0.36 -11.79 -17.55
CA VAL A 363 1.32 -11.94 -16.45
C VAL A 363 0.80 -12.92 -15.41
N ILE A 364 1.72 -13.71 -14.86
CA ILE A 364 1.45 -14.74 -13.86
C ILE A 364 2.13 -14.33 -12.54
N GLY A 365 1.30 -14.09 -11.53
CA GLY A 365 1.72 -13.83 -10.16
C GLY A 365 1.55 -15.07 -9.28
N HIS A 366 2.42 -15.24 -8.27
CA HIS A 366 2.43 -16.41 -7.39
C HIS A 366 2.38 -16.03 -5.92
N GLY A 367 1.30 -16.44 -5.26
CA GLY A 367 0.97 -16.16 -3.87
C GLY A 367 1.09 -14.68 -3.53
N ARG A 368 1.25 -14.38 -2.23
CA ARG A 368 1.48 -12.99 -1.78
C ARG A 368 2.82 -12.43 -2.24
N LYS A 369 3.86 -13.26 -2.30
CA LYS A 369 5.24 -12.84 -2.59
C LYS A 369 5.38 -12.20 -3.98
N LEU A 370 4.74 -12.79 -4.99
CA LEU A 370 4.84 -12.32 -6.39
C LEU A 370 3.51 -11.78 -6.93
N GLY A 371 2.39 -12.01 -6.23
CA GLY A 371 1.10 -11.40 -6.56
C GLY A 371 1.08 -9.89 -6.35
N THR A 372 1.75 -9.37 -5.30
CA THR A 372 1.86 -7.92 -5.10
C THR A 372 2.64 -7.24 -6.23
N PRO A 373 3.85 -7.70 -6.63
CA PRO A 373 4.50 -7.24 -7.85
C PRO A 373 3.62 -7.36 -9.11
N ALA A 374 2.93 -8.48 -9.31
CA ALA A 374 2.03 -8.67 -10.46
C ALA A 374 0.93 -7.61 -10.53
N CYS A 375 0.29 -7.29 -9.40
CA CYS A 375 -0.72 -6.24 -9.31
C CYS A 375 -0.15 -4.86 -9.71
N HIS A 376 1.11 -4.55 -9.39
CA HIS A 376 1.76 -3.32 -9.84
C HIS A 376 2.12 -3.38 -11.34
N PHE A 377 2.64 -4.51 -11.79
CA PHE A 377 3.06 -4.75 -13.16
C PHE A 377 1.88 -4.58 -14.15
N VAL A 378 0.71 -5.13 -13.80
CA VAL A 378 -0.54 -5.05 -14.58
C VAL A 378 -1.04 -3.62 -14.72
N ARG A 379 -0.91 -2.80 -13.67
CA ARG A 379 -1.32 -1.37 -13.70
C ARG A 379 -0.52 -0.56 -14.72
N THR A 380 0.73 -0.95 -14.97
CA THR A 380 1.63 -0.25 -15.89
C THR A 380 1.50 -0.79 -17.31
N THR A 381 1.38 -2.11 -17.48
CA THR A 381 1.39 -2.77 -18.81
C THR A 381 0.01 -3.05 -19.40
N ARG A 382 -1.06 -2.98 -18.59
CA ARG A 382 -2.45 -3.32 -18.95
C ARG A 382 -2.64 -4.76 -19.46
N CYS A 383 -1.75 -5.68 -19.09
CA CYS A 383 -1.85 -7.09 -19.39
C CYS A 383 -2.91 -7.80 -18.52
N LYS A 384 -3.36 -8.99 -18.92
CA LYS A 384 -4.21 -9.82 -18.06
C LYS A 384 -3.40 -10.47 -16.96
N TRP A 385 -4.01 -10.64 -15.78
CA TRP A 385 -3.36 -11.21 -14.61
C TRP A 385 -3.96 -12.55 -14.23
N ILE A 386 -3.08 -13.56 -14.14
CA ILE A 386 -3.41 -14.86 -13.54
C ILE A 386 -2.68 -14.96 -12.19
N GLN A 387 -3.44 -15.17 -11.12
CA GLN A 387 -2.90 -15.32 -9.77
C GLN A 387 -2.89 -16.79 -9.33
N PHE A 388 -1.70 -17.32 -9.06
CA PHE A 388 -1.53 -18.65 -8.49
C PHE A 388 -1.55 -18.61 -6.97
N VAL A 389 -2.26 -19.55 -6.34
CA VAL A 389 -2.26 -19.76 -4.88
C VAL A 389 -1.54 -21.06 -4.53
N HIS A 390 -0.60 -20.96 -3.58
CA HIS A 390 0.33 -22.06 -3.22
C HIS A 390 0.14 -22.57 -1.80
N VAL A 391 -0.47 -21.75 -0.94
CA VAL A 391 -0.70 -22.04 0.48
C VAL A 391 -2.06 -21.50 0.91
N PHE A 392 -2.62 -22.10 1.95
CA PHE A 392 -3.81 -21.57 2.62
C PHE A 392 -3.40 -21.08 4.01
N CYS A 393 -3.20 -19.76 4.15
CA CYS A 393 -2.49 -19.19 5.30
C CYS A 393 -3.15 -19.50 6.65
N GLU A 394 -4.48 -19.49 6.75
CA GLU A 394 -5.20 -19.77 8.00
C GLU A 394 -4.88 -21.15 8.59
N ASP A 395 -4.68 -22.17 7.74
CA ASP A 395 -4.32 -23.49 8.22
C ASP A 395 -2.90 -23.55 8.76
N LEU A 396 -1.98 -22.75 8.18
CA LEU A 396 -0.61 -22.66 8.68
C LEU A 396 -0.58 -22.06 10.09
N GLY A 397 -1.42 -21.06 10.36
CA GLY A 397 -1.49 -20.38 11.66
C GLY A 397 -1.76 -21.32 12.84
N LYS A 398 -2.53 -22.40 12.62
CA LYS A 398 -2.89 -23.38 13.65
C LYS A 398 -1.70 -24.16 14.22
N TYR A 399 -0.67 -24.40 13.39
CA TYR A 399 0.44 -25.30 13.73
C TYR A 399 1.81 -24.61 13.80
N LYS A 400 1.90 -23.34 13.41
CA LYS A 400 3.12 -22.53 13.57
C LYS A 400 3.32 -22.10 15.02
N LYS A 401 4.49 -22.41 15.57
CA LYS A 401 4.89 -22.02 16.93
C LYS A 401 5.63 -20.67 16.93
N THR A 402 5.34 -19.82 17.91
CA THR A 402 5.95 -18.48 18.05
C THR A 402 7.33 -18.56 18.72
N THR A 403 8.22 -17.64 18.36
CA THR A 403 9.47 -17.34 19.08
C THR A 403 9.28 -16.24 20.13
N SER A 404 8.16 -15.52 20.10
CA SER A 404 7.83 -14.38 20.97
C SER A 404 6.46 -14.59 21.63
N ALA A 405 6.37 -14.32 22.94
CA ALA A 405 5.10 -14.37 23.69
C ALA A 405 4.14 -13.20 23.35
N ALA A 406 4.56 -12.25 22.50
CA ALA A 406 3.81 -11.02 22.18
C ALA A 406 3.08 -11.06 20.83
N THR A 407 3.17 -12.15 20.07
CA THR A 407 2.61 -12.26 18.70
C THR A 407 1.69 -13.47 18.61
N ASP A 408 0.43 -13.26 18.22
CA ASP A 408 -0.53 -14.33 17.91
C ASP A 408 -0.33 -14.80 16.46
N THR A 409 0.15 -16.04 16.29
CA THR A 409 0.40 -16.63 14.95
C THR A 409 -0.88 -16.87 14.16
N MET A 410 -2.02 -17.08 14.83
CA MET A 410 -3.30 -17.28 14.15
C MET A 410 -3.78 -15.97 13.56
N GLU A 411 -3.74 -14.88 14.33
CA GLU A 411 -4.08 -13.53 13.87
C GLU A 411 -3.18 -13.11 12.70
N GLU A 412 -1.86 -13.27 12.82
CA GLU A 412 -0.93 -12.91 11.75
C GLU A 412 -1.22 -13.71 10.46
N ASN A 413 -1.55 -15.01 10.56
CA ASN A 413 -1.88 -15.81 9.38
C ASN A 413 -3.28 -15.53 8.81
N GLU A 414 -4.22 -15.04 9.63
CA GLU A 414 -5.51 -14.53 9.17
C GLU A 414 -5.33 -13.25 8.33
N GLU A 415 -4.50 -12.31 8.78
CA GLU A 415 -4.15 -11.11 8.01
C GLU A 415 -3.49 -11.48 6.68
N LYS A 416 -2.54 -12.41 6.73
CA LYS A 416 -1.90 -12.97 5.53
C LYS A 416 -2.93 -13.60 4.60
N HIS A 417 -3.92 -14.32 5.12
CA HIS A 417 -4.98 -14.87 4.28
C HIS A 417 -5.83 -13.77 3.62
N LYS A 418 -6.23 -12.74 4.37
CA LYS A 418 -6.98 -11.58 3.86
C LYS A 418 -6.27 -10.92 2.68
N MET A 419 -4.96 -10.67 2.80
CA MET A 419 -4.15 -10.13 1.71
C MET A 419 -4.14 -11.02 0.46
N GLU A 420 -4.06 -12.34 0.63
CA GLU A 420 -4.06 -13.28 -0.50
C GLU A 420 -5.43 -13.33 -1.21
N ILE A 421 -6.52 -13.23 -0.45
CA ILE A 421 -7.89 -13.12 -0.97
C ILE A 421 -8.09 -11.81 -1.75
N GLU A 422 -7.52 -10.69 -1.29
CA GLU A 422 -7.56 -9.43 -2.04
C GLU A 422 -6.86 -9.53 -3.40
N LEU A 423 -5.68 -10.16 -3.44
CA LEU A 423 -4.97 -10.42 -4.70
C LEU A 423 -5.81 -11.30 -5.63
N CYS A 424 -6.40 -12.38 -5.12
CA CYS A 424 -7.26 -13.26 -5.91
C CYS A 424 -8.49 -12.55 -6.48
N LYS A 425 -9.12 -11.66 -5.71
CA LYS A 425 -10.28 -10.87 -6.16
C LYS A 425 -9.92 -9.81 -7.21
N ALA A 426 -8.66 -9.39 -7.25
CA ALA A 426 -8.17 -8.38 -8.18
C ALA A 426 -7.63 -8.97 -9.49
N ALA A 427 -7.30 -10.26 -9.51
CA ALA A 427 -6.82 -10.96 -10.71
C ALA A 427 -7.94 -11.31 -11.69
N ASP A 428 -7.61 -11.40 -12.98
CA ASP A 428 -8.57 -11.80 -14.03
C ASP A 428 -8.87 -13.30 -13.98
N ALA A 429 -7.93 -14.11 -13.48
CA ALA A 429 -8.13 -15.53 -13.20
C ALA A 429 -7.33 -15.97 -11.97
N VAL A 430 -7.85 -16.97 -11.25
CA VAL A 430 -7.20 -17.56 -10.07
C VAL A 430 -6.96 -19.04 -10.31
N VAL A 431 -5.75 -19.51 -10.02
CA VAL A 431 -5.34 -20.90 -10.23
C VAL A 431 -4.76 -21.47 -8.94
N ALA A 432 -5.32 -22.58 -8.49
CA ALA A 432 -4.81 -23.31 -7.33
C ALA A 432 -3.88 -24.45 -7.75
N VAL A 433 -2.81 -24.65 -6.98
CA VAL A 433 -1.91 -25.79 -7.16
C VAL A 433 -2.48 -27.00 -6.42
N GLY A 434 -3.22 -27.85 -7.15
CA GLY A 434 -3.90 -29.03 -6.62
C GLY A 434 -5.31 -28.79 -6.05
N SER A 435 -6.05 -29.88 -5.88
CA SER A 435 -7.49 -29.89 -5.56
C SER A 435 -7.77 -29.38 -4.15
N ARG A 436 -6.91 -29.68 -3.17
CA ARG A 436 -7.03 -29.21 -1.79
C ARG A 436 -7.12 -27.68 -1.71
N LEU A 437 -6.21 -26.99 -2.38
CA LEU A 437 -6.20 -25.53 -2.43
C LEU A 437 -7.39 -25.01 -3.25
N GLN A 438 -7.73 -25.67 -4.36
CA GLN A 438 -8.88 -25.29 -5.18
C GLN A 438 -10.17 -25.27 -4.35
N GLN A 439 -10.43 -26.33 -3.58
CA GLN A 439 -11.62 -26.45 -2.74
C GLN A 439 -11.66 -25.35 -1.66
N LYS A 440 -10.54 -25.10 -0.97
CA LYS A 440 -10.46 -24.08 0.08
C LYS A 440 -10.68 -22.67 -0.48
N TYR A 441 -9.96 -22.30 -1.54
CA TYR A 441 -10.13 -20.99 -2.16
C TYR A 441 -11.49 -20.80 -2.84
N SER A 442 -12.09 -21.86 -3.40
CA SER A 442 -13.45 -21.79 -3.96
C SER A 442 -14.50 -21.48 -2.89
N ARG A 443 -14.31 -21.97 -1.65
CA ARG A 443 -15.18 -21.62 -0.51
C ARG A 443 -14.98 -20.17 -0.08
N SER A 444 -13.74 -19.68 -0.07
CA SER A 444 -13.43 -18.29 0.30
C SER A 444 -13.78 -17.27 -0.79
N LEU A 445 -13.93 -17.69 -2.05
CA LEU A 445 -14.16 -16.84 -3.22
C LEU A 445 -15.45 -17.21 -3.96
N LEU A 446 -16.60 -16.98 -3.32
CA LEU A 446 -17.94 -17.42 -3.79
C LEU A 446 -18.31 -17.04 -5.25
N ASN A 447 -17.69 -16.01 -5.83
CA ASN A 447 -17.98 -15.52 -7.18
C ASN A 447 -16.77 -15.57 -8.14
N VAL A 448 -15.67 -16.22 -7.74
CA VAL A 448 -14.48 -16.36 -8.59
C VAL A 448 -14.27 -17.83 -8.87
N LYS A 449 -14.24 -18.21 -10.15
CA LYS A 449 -13.89 -19.57 -10.53
C LYS A 449 -12.40 -19.79 -10.27
N VAL A 450 -12.09 -20.72 -9.36
CA VAL A 450 -10.71 -21.14 -9.09
C VAL A 450 -10.39 -22.33 -9.99
N GLU A 451 -9.54 -22.10 -10.99
CA GLU A 451 -9.02 -23.15 -11.85
C GLU A 451 -7.92 -23.94 -11.09
N ILE A 452 -7.54 -25.10 -11.61
CA ILE A 452 -6.60 -26.01 -10.96
C ILE A 452 -5.47 -26.39 -11.92
N ILE A 453 -4.25 -26.44 -11.39
CA ILE A 453 -3.11 -27.13 -11.99
C ILE A 453 -2.57 -28.14 -11.00
N THR A 454 -2.47 -29.40 -11.40
CA THR A 454 -1.84 -30.46 -10.61
C THR A 454 -0.46 -30.78 -11.19
N PRO A 455 0.65 -30.51 -10.46
CA PRO A 455 2.01 -30.77 -10.94
C PRO A 455 2.22 -32.22 -11.41
N GLY A 456 2.84 -32.38 -12.59
CA GLY A 456 3.23 -33.68 -13.15
C GLY A 456 4.63 -34.14 -12.71
N ILE A 457 5.03 -35.33 -13.14
CA ILE A 457 6.36 -35.91 -12.86
C ILE A 457 7.50 -34.98 -13.32
N PHE A 458 8.55 -34.88 -12.52
CA PHE A 458 9.74 -34.09 -12.81
C PHE A 458 10.78 -34.96 -13.53
N GLU A 459 10.88 -34.81 -14.85
CA GLU A 459 11.66 -35.72 -15.70
C GLU A 459 13.18 -35.73 -15.40
N LYS A 460 13.72 -34.65 -14.83
CA LYS A 460 15.11 -34.63 -14.33
C LYS A 460 15.43 -35.71 -13.29
N PHE A 461 14.42 -36.12 -12.50
CA PHE A 461 14.56 -37.19 -11.51
C PHE A 461 14.30 -38.58 -12.11
N SER A 462 13.77 -38.70 -13.33
CA SER A 462 13.27 -39.97 -13.87
C SER A 462 14.36 -40.91 -14.42
N SER A 463 15.63 -40.48 -14.46
CA SER A 463 16.75 -41.20 -15.09
C SER A 463 16.88 -42.67 -14.63
N GLU A 464 17.00 -43.59 -15.59
CA GLU A 464 17.06 -45.04 -15.33
C GLU A 464 18.39 -45.55 -14.75
N SER A 465 19.45 -44.74 -14.78
CA SER A 465 20.76 -45.12 -14.22
C SER A 465 20.72 -45.07 -12.69
N LYS A 466 20.10 -46.07 -12.06
CA LYS A 466 20.30 -46.34 -10.63
C LYS A 466 21.79 -46.56 -10.44
N LEU A 467 22.47 -45.60 -9.78
CA LEU A 467 23.70 -45.90 -9.07
C LEU A 467 23.29 -46.85 -7.95
N ALA A 468 23.31 -48.15 -8.24
CA ALA A 468 22.88 -49.18 -7.32
C ALA A 468 23.76 -49.11 -6.08
N VAL A 469 23.24 -48.51 -5.02
CA VAL A 469 23.78 -48.73 -3.67
C VAL A 469 23.73 -50.23 -3.48
N ASN A 470 24.87 -50.87 -3.20
CA ASN A 470 24.91 -52.30 -2.96
C ASN A 470 24.22 -52.61 -1.63
N ARG A 471 22.90 -52.79 -1.68
CA ARG A 471 22.02 -53.00 -0.52
C ARG A 471 22.32 -54.32 0.22
N SER A 472 23.15 -55.20 -0.34
CA SER A 472 23.68 -56.38 0.38
C SER A 472 24.66 -56.03 1.51
N VAL A 473 25.21 -54.80 1.52
CA VAL A 473 26.20 -54.32 2.52
C VAL A 473 25.55 -53.39 3.56
N VAL A 474 24.46 -52.69 3.21
CA VAL A 474 23.77 -51.74 4.08
C VAL A 474 22.76 -52.48 4.96
N LYS A 475 22.98 -52.48 6.28
CA LYS A 475 22.18 -53.28 7.25
C LYS A 475 21.04 -52.52 7.92
N LYS A 476 20.94 -51.20 7.74
CA LYS A 476 19.95 -50.34 8.40
C LYS A 476 19.05 -49.68 7.36
N PHE A 477 17.79 -49.50 7.73
CA PHE A 477 16.76 -48.88 6.90
C PHE A 477 16.78 -47.35 7.11
N ASN A 478 17.01 -46.59 6.05
CA ASN A 478 17.21 -45.15 6.10
C ASN A 478 15.96 -44.40 5.60
N LEU A 479 15.28 -43.69 6.51
CA LEU A 479 14.24 -42.73 6.17
C LEU A 479 14.85 -41.37 5.84
N PHE A 480 14.24 -40.71 4.86
CA PHE A 480 14.66 -39.39 4.40
C PHE A 480 13.54 -38.37 4.57
N MET A 481 13.85 -37.23 5.19
CA MET A 481 12.98 -36.06 5.27
C MET A 481 13.74 -34.84 4.73
N PHE A 482 13.10 -34.10 3.84
CA PHE A 482 13.66 -32.87 3.25
C PHE A 482 12.67 -31.71 3.37
N GLY A 483 13.15 -30.57 3.85
CA GLY A 483 12.34 -29.36 3.96
C GLY A 483 12.96 -28.32 4.90
N ARG A 484 12.36 -27.13 4.99
CA ARG A 484 12.89 -26.05 5.84
C ARG A 484 12.86 -26.44 7.31
N ALA A 485 13.92 -26.08 8.04
CA ALA A 485 14.11 -26.37 9.47
C ALA A 485 14.14 -25.10 10.33
N THR A 486 13.31 -24.10 10.03
CA THR A 486 13.12 -22.96 10.93
C THR A 486 12.29 -23.40 12.13
N PHE A 487 12.51 -22.79 13.30
CA PHE A 487 11.79 -23.18 14.54
C PHE A 487 10.26 -23.18 14.37
N GLU A 488 9.73 -22.21 13.63
CA GLU A 488 8.30 -22.11 13.29
C GLU A 488 7.80 -23.27 12.41
N ASP A 489 8.64 -23.78 11.50
CA ASP A 489 8.27 -24.79 10.51
C ASP A 489 8.46 -26.24 11.04
N LEU A 490 9.33 -26.47 12.04
CA LEU A 490 9.64 -27.82 12.54
C LEU A 490 8.39 -28.58 13.02
N SER A 491 7.51 -27.92 13.77
CA SER A 491 6.25 -28.50 14.23
C SER A 491 5.20 -28.59 13.11
N LEU A 492 5.08 -27.55 12.29
CA LEU A 492 4.16 -27.51 11.16
C LEU A 492 4.40 -28.68 10.18
N LYS A 493 5.68 -28.97 9.90
CA LYS A 493 6.10 -30.02 8.96
C LYS A 493 6.04 -31.43 9.55
N GLY A 494 5.75 -31.56 10.85
CA GLY A 494 5.52 -32.83 11.50
C GLY A 494 6.75 -33.72 11.62
N TYR A 495 7.96 -33.14 11.56
CA TYR A 495 9.19 -33.93 11.64
C TYR A 495 9.32 -34.71 12.96
N ASP A 496 8.67 -34.22 14.02
CA ASP A 496 8.54 -34.90 15.31
C ASP A 496 7.83 -36.26 15.20
N ILE A 497 6.84 -36.38 14.32
CA ILE A 497 6.01 -37.59 14.18
C ILE A 497 6.86 -38.76 13.67
N VAL A 498 7.57 -38.56 12.57
CA VAL A 498 8.46 -39.58 11.99
C VAL A 498 9.66 -39.86 12.90
N ALA A 499 10.22 -38.85 13.55
CA ALA A 499 11.31 -39.06 14.51
C ALA A 499 10.85 -39.90 15.72
N ASN A 500 9.65 -39.67 16.24
CA ASN A 500 9.03 -40.48 17.30
C ASN A 500 8.75 -41.92 16.84
N ALA A 501 8.27 -42.09 15.60
CA ALA A 501 8.06 -43.41 15.00
C ALA A 501 9.36 -44.21 14.94
N ILE A 502 10.44 -43.60 14.43
CA ILE A 502 11.77 -44.22 14.33
C ILE A 502 12.35 -44.55 15.71
N GLY A 503 12.16 -43.67 16.69
CA GLY A 503 12.54 -43.93 18.09
C GLY A 503 11.88 -45.19 18.66
N SER A 504 10.63 -45.45 18.28
CA SER A 504 9.84 -46.61 18.71
C SER A 504 10.16 -47.90 17.93
N LEU A 505 10.61 -47.78 16.68
CA LEU A 505 11.01 -48.93 15.83
C LEU A 505 12.40 -49.50 16.17
N GLY A 506 13.26 -48.71 16.81
CA GLY A 506 14.55 -49.16 17.33
C GLY A 506 15.73 -49.12 16.34
N LYS A 507 16.84 -49.77 16.70
CA LYS A 507 18.19 -49.53 16.15
C LYS A 507 18.41 -49.88 14.67
N ASN A 508 17.46 -50.56 14.04
CA ASN A 508 17.53 -50.91 12.61
C ASN A 508 17.08 -49.75 11.70
N PHE A 509 16.51 -48.70 12.27
CA PHE A 509 15.96 -47.56 11.56
C PHE A 509 16.78 -46.30 11.85
N GLU A 510 17.10 -45.56 10.78
CA GLU A 510 17.80 -44.28 10.83
C GLU A 510 17.00 -43.21 10.09
N LEU A 511 17.18 -41.96 10.50
CA LEU A 511 16.61 -40.78 9.91
C LEU A 511 17.72 -39.87 9.38
N THR A 512 17.68 -39.60 8.09
CA THR A 512 18.43 -38.50 7.47
C THR A 512 17.49 -37.33 7.24
N PHE A 513 17.72 -36.22 7.96
CA PHE A 513 17.02 -34.97 7.78
C PHE A 513 17.90 -33.96 7.03
N VAL A 514 17.35 -33.35 5.98
CA VAL A 514 18.06 -32.39 5.12
C VAL A 514 17.28 -31.09 5.04
N GLY A 515 17.91 -29.99 5.47
CA GLY A 515 17.21 -28.72 5.52
C GLY A 515 17.66 -27.74 6.59
N SER A 516 18.72 -28.10 7.34
CA SER A 516 19.29 -27.19 8.33
C SER A 516 19.83 -25.92 7.66
N PRO A 517 19.50 -24.72 8.17
CA PRO A 517 20.17 -23.50 7.76
C PRO A 517 21.68 -23.58 8.01
N PRO A 518 22.51 -22.85 7.23
CA PRO A 518 23.94 -22.76 7.49
C PRO A 518 24.21 -22.28 8.92
N GLY A 519 25.01 -23.03 9.68
CA GLY A 519 25.35 -22.72 11.08
C GLY A 519 24.37 -23.26 12.13
N GLU A 520 23.22 -23.81 11.72
CA GLU A 520 22.15 -24.24 12.63
C GLU A 520 22.08 -25.76 12.85
N HIS A 521 23.00 -26.54 12.28
CA HIS A 521 22.95 -28.02 12.29
C HIS A 521 22.83 -28.60 13.70
N GLN A 522 23.58 -28.04 14.65
CA GLN A 522 23.55 -28.47 16.05
C GLN A 522 22.20 -28.13 16.71
N ASN A 523 21.63 -26.96 16.41
CA ASN A 523 20.35 -26.54 16.98
C ASN A 523 19.21 -27.41 16.48
N VAL A 524 19.21 -27.75 15.19
CA VAL A 524 18.25 -28.71 14.60
C VAL A 524 18.43 -30.10 15.20
N GLU A 525 19.67 -30.60 15.34
CA GLU A 525 19.95 -31.88 16.01
C GLU A 525 19.40 -31.88 17.45
N GLN A 526 19.71 -30.85 18.23
CA GLN A 526 19.22 -30.73 19.61
C GLN A 526 17.70 -30.65 19.68
N TRP A 527 17.04 -29.99 18.73
CA TRP A 527 15.58 -29.96 18.69
C TRP A 527 15.00 -31.36 18.54
N PHE A 528 15.50 -32.19 17.61
CA PHE A 528 15.05 -33.56 17.46
C PHE A 528 15.28 -34.38 18.74
N LEU A 529 16.45 -34.27 19.35
CA LEU A 529 16.79 -35.04 20.56
C LEU A 529 15.97 -34.62 21.78
N ASN A 530 15.61 -33.34 21.90
CA ASN A 530 14.89 -32.83 23.06
C ASN A 530 13.37 -32.98 22.93
N ASN A 531 12.83 -33.02 21.71
CA ASN A 531 11.38 -33.02 21.47
C ASN A 531 10.83 -34.37 21.00
N THR A 532 11.70 -35.36 20.75
CA THR A 532 11.28 -36.65 20.18
C THR A 532 11.98 -37.82 20.87
N ARG A 533 11.52 -39.03 20.59
CA ARG A 533 12.08 -40.29 21.10
C ARG A 533 13.28 -40.80 20.28
N ILE A 534 13.76 -40.05 19.29
CA ILE A 534 14.87 -40.49 18.43
C ILE A 534 16.21 -40.42 19.19
N ASN A 535 17.04 -41.45 19.01
CA ASN A 535 18.39 -41.43 19.57
C ASN A 535 19.36 -40.76 18.61
N ARG A 536 20.41 -40.13 19.16
CA ARG A 536 21.47 -39.48 18.36
C ARG A 536 22.14 -40.41 17.35
N ASN A 537 22.29 -41.69 17.67
CA ASN A 537 22.87 -42.68 16.76
C ASN A 537 21.92 -43.14 15.63
N GLN A 538 20.67 -42.67 15.64
CA GLN A 538 19.69 -42.91 14.58
C GLN A 538 19.49 -41.66 13.71
N LEU A 539 20.07 -40.51 14.05
CA LEU A 539 19.77 -39.23 13.41
C LEU A 539 21.00 -38.68 12.68
N THR A 540 20.81 -38.28 11.43
CA THR A 540 21.78 -37.53 10.62
C THR A 540 21.16 -36.22 10.16
N ILE A 541 21.77 -35.09 10.53
CA ILE A 541 21.35 -33.75 10.08
C ILE A 541 22.28 -33.27 8.96
N ARG A 542 21.69 -32.83 7.84
CA ARG A 542 22.40 -32.19 6.72
C ARG A 542 21.89 -30.77 6.48
N GLY A 543 22.76 -29.96 5.88
CA GLY A 543 22.41 -28.62 5.43
C GLY A 543 21.35 -28.66 4.34
N TYR A 544 20.64 -27.55 4.15
CA TYR A 544 19.76 -27.39 3.00
C TYR A 544 20.57 -27.54 1.68
N CYS A 545 20.06 -28.34 0.76
CA CYS A 545 20.67 -28.62 -0.54
C CYS A 545 19.82 -27.99 -1.64
N SER A 546 20.42 -27.09 -2.43
CA SER A 546 19.78 -26.45 -3.59
C SER A 546 20.12 -27.13 -4.92
N GLU A 547 21.10 -28.05 -4.91
CA GLU A 547 21.58 -28.74 -6.11
C GLU A 547 20.74 -29.99 -6.38
N GLN A 548 19.99 -29.97 -7.49
CA GLN A 548 19.01 -31.02 -7.78
C GLN A 548 19.65 -32.40 -8.00
N GLU A 549 20.84 -32.45 -8.58
CA GLU A 549 21.56 -33.72 -8.77
C GLU A 549 22.03 -34.30 -7.42
N GLU A 550 22.46 -33.45 -6.49
CA GLU A 550 22.82 -33.91 -5.14
C GLU A 550 21.57 -34.40 -4.39
N LEU A 551 20.45 -33.68 -4.46
CA LEU A 551 19.16 -34.10 -3.88
C LEU A 551 18.68 -35.44 -4.47
N LYS A 552 18.78 -35.60 -5.79
CA LYS A 552 18.49 -36.86 -6.49
C LYS A 552 19.34 -38.01 -5.98
N MET A 553 20.63 -37.77 -5.78
CA MET A 553 21.52 -38.76 -5.17
C MET A 553 21.12 -39.10 -3.74
N MET A 554 20.65 -38.14 -2.94
CA MET A 554 20.15 -38.40 -1.60
C MET A 554 18.85 -39.23 -1.62
N PHE A 555 17.93 -38.99 -2.56
CA PHE A 555 16.76 -39.85 -2.73
C PHE A 555 17.15 -41.29 -3.04
N TYR A 556 18.10 -41.53 -3.95
CA TYR A 556 18.59 -42.88 -4.25
C TYR A 556 19.32 -43.56 -3.07
N GLN A 557 19.85 -42.78 -2.13
CA GLN A 557 20.44 -43.29 -0.89
C GLN A 557 19.40 -43.61 0.19
N SER A 558 18.14 -43.25 -0.02
CA SER A 558 17.05 -43.49 0.94
C SER A 558 16.27 -44.76 0.62
N ASP A 559 15.74 -45.41 1.67
CA ASP A 559 14.83 -46.54 1.54
C ASP A 559 13.37 -46.08 1.47
N LEU A 560 13.08 -44.92 2.04
CA LEU A 560 11.76 -44.33 2.16
C LEU A 560 11.86 -42.81 2.37
N VAL A 561 11.07 -42.03 1.64
CA VAL A 561 10.92 -40.58 1.85
C VAL A 561 9.61 -40.30 2.57
N ALA A 562 9.64 -39.51 3.64
CA ALA A 562 8.46 -39.20 4.44
C ALA A 562 8.11 -37.70 4.40
N LEU A 563 6.82 -37.38 4.23
CA LEU A 563 6.26 -36.04 4.42
C LEU A 563 5.13 -36.07 5.46
N PRO A 564 5.45 -35.94 6.75
CA PRO A 564 4.48 -36.01 7.85
C PRO A 564 3.81 -34.68 8.18
N SER A 565 3.64 -33.78 7.20
CA SER A 565 3.15 -32.42 7.48
C SER A 565 1.73 -32.42 8.04
N ARG A 566 1.50 -31.64 9.11
CA ARG A 566 0.18 -31.40 9.71
C ARG A 566 -0.74 -30.59 8.80
N THR A 567 -0.12 -29.75 7.96
CA THR A 567 -0.81 -29.15 6.83
C THR A 567 0.22 -28.80 5.77
N GLU A 568 -0.13 -29.06 4.51
CA GLU A 568 0.70 -28.71 3.36
C GLU A 568 -0.20 -28.22 2.21
N GLY A 569 0.29 -27.22 1.46
CA GLY A 569 -0.42 -26.71 0.28
C GLY A 569 -0.57 -27.78 -0.79
N PHE A 570 0.54 -28.10 -1.46
CA PHE A 570 0.63 -29.26 -2.36
C PHE A 570 1.61 -30.31 -1.81
N GLY A 571 2.89 -29.95 -1.64
CA GLY A 571 3.94 -30.86 -1.20
C GLY A 571 4.71 -31.43 -2.38
N LEU A 572 5.69 -30.67 -2.88
CA LEU A 572 6.49 -31.06 -4.05
C LEU A 572 7.55 -32.11 -3.74
N VAL A 573 8.03 -32.19 -2.50
CA VAL A 573 9.11 -33.13 -2.12
C VAL A 573 8.70 -34.60 -2.35
N PRO A 574 7.48 -35.05 -1.95
CA PRO A 574 7.00 -36.37 -2.35
C PRO A 574 6.89 -36.56 -3.85
N LEU A 575 6.51 -35.52 -4.61
CA LEU A 575 6.45 -35.61 -6.06
C LEU A 575 7.84 -35.76 -6.69
N GLU A 576 8.86 -35.10 -6.15
CA GLU A 576 10.27 -35.29 -6.53
C GLU A 576 10.73 -36.73 -6.24
N ALA A 577 10.37 -37.27 -5.08
CA ALA A 577 10.69 -38.66 -4.70
C ALA A 577 9.94 -39.69 -5.56
N ILE A 578 8.64 -39.48 -5.83
CA ILE A 578 7.85 -40.28 -6.78
C ILE A 578 8.52 -40.23 -8.16
N SER A 579 8.97 -39.05 -8.61
CA SER A 579 9.65 -38.89 -9.90
C SER A 579 10.97 -39.68 -9.96
N ALA A 580 11.70 -39.73 -8.85
CA ALA A 580 12.90 -40.57 -8.69
C ALA A 580 12.59 -42.07 -8.58
N GLY A 581 11.31 -42.47 -8.47
CA GLY A 581 10.92 -43.87 -8.27
C GLY A 581 11.32 -44.39 -6.89
N VAL A 582 11.31 -43.52 -5.88
CA VAL A 582 11.64 -43.85 -4.49
C VAL A 582 10.35 -44.02 -3.69
N PRO A 583 10.28 -45.01 -2.77
CA PRO A 583 9.11 -45.21 -1.91
C PRO A 583 8.81 -43.96 -1.07
N ILE A 584 7.53 -43.67 -0.87
CA ILE A 584 7.07 -42.51 -0.10
C ILE A 584 6.03 -42.89 0.97
N LEU A 585 5.96 -42.09 2.03
CA LEU A 585 4.80 -41.98 2.92
C LEU A 585 4.44 -40.50 3.11
N VAL A 586 3.17 -40.17 2.97
CA VAL A 586 2.68 -38.78 3.09
C VAL A 586 1.49 -38.69 4.03
N SER A 587 1.41 -37.59 4.77
CA SER A 587 0.22 -37.25 5.57
C SER A 587 -0.98 -36.98 4.67
N GLY A 588 -2.16 -37.46 5.08
CA GLY A 588 -3.46 -37.15 4.47
C GLY A 588 -3.76 -35.65 4.43
N GLU A 589 -3.15 -34.86 5.31
CA GLU A 589 -3.31 -33.41 5.39
C GLU A 589 -2.46 -32.61 4.38
N SER A 590 -2.19 -33.19 3.20
CA SER A 590 -1.39 -32.58 2.13
C SER A 590 -2.10 -32.59 0.78
N GLY A 591 -1.81 -31.62 -0.09
CA GLY A 591 -2.39 -31.57 -1.44
C GLY A 591 -1.93 -32.71 -2.36
N ILE A 592 -0.74 -33.26 -2.15
CA ILE A 592 -0.24 -34.43 -2.88
C ILE A 592 -0.98 -35.71 -2.45
N ALA A 593 -1.38 -35.84 -1.19
CA ALA A 593 -2.22 -36.96 -0.75
C ALA A 593 -3.58 -36.94 -1.46
N GLU A 594 -4.20 -35.77 -1.59
CA GLU A 594 -5.45 -35.59 -2.35
C GLU A 594 -5.29 -35.99 -3.82
N ALA A 595 -4.18 -35.63 -4.48
CA ALA A 595 -3.88 -36.09 -5.83
C ALA A 595 -3.68 -37.62 -5.88
N LEU A 596 -2.97 -38.20 -4.90
CA LEU A 596 -2.71 -39.64 -4.83
C LEU A 596 -3.97 -40.47 -4.59
N GLN A 597 -5.04 -39.91 -4.05
CA GLN A 597 -6.33 -40.61 -3.94
C GLN A 597 -6.92 -40.97 -5.32
N GLU A 598 -6.59 -40.19 -6.35
CA GLU A 598 -7.01 -40.43 -7.75
C GLU A 598 -6.05 -41.37 -8.51
N VAL A 599 -4.91 -41.72 -7.91
CA VAL A 599 -3.88 -42.57 -8.52
C VAL A 599 -4.03 -44.00 -8.04
N GLU A 600 -4.04 -44.96 -8.97
CA GLU A 600 -4.05 -46.38 -8.62
C GLU A 600 -2.80 -46.74 -7.79
N GLY A 601 -3.02 -47.24 -6.57
CA GLY A 601 -1.97 -47.55 -5.60
C GLY A 601 -1.58 -46.36 -4.69
N GLY A 602 -2.07 -45.15 -4.95
CA GLY A 602 -1.72 -43.96 -4.15
C GLY A 602 -2.25 -43.99 -2.72
N LYS A 603 -3.41 -44.61 -2.47
CA LYS A 603 -3.93 -44.81 -1.09
C LYS A 603 -2.99 -45.62 -0.20
N ALA A 604 -2.18 -46.50 -0.79
CA ALA A 604 -1.25 -47.35 -0.06
C ALA A 604 0.00 -46.59 0.44
N VAL A 605 0.15 -45.30 0.13
CA VAL A 605 1.26 -44.46 0.62
C VAL A 605 0.79 -43.26 1.46
N ILE A 606 -0.52 -43.17 1.72
CA ILE A 606 -1.11 -42.14 2.57
C ILE A 606 -1.21 -42.68 4.00
N VAL A 607 -0.89 -41.84 4.97
CA VAL A 607 -1.12 -42.05 6.40
C VAL A 607 -2.19 -41.05 6.83
N GLU A 608 -3.32 -41.53 7.34
CA GLU A 608 -4.49 -40.66 7.60
C GLU A 608 -4.25 -39.78 8.82
N SER A 609 -3.55 -40.28 9.84
CA SER A 609 -3.17 -39.45 10.99
C SER A 609 -2.00 -38.52 10.70
N ASP A 610 -2.19 -37.25 11.05
CA ASP A 610 -1.19 -36.19 11.03
C ASP A 610 -0.56 -35.93 12.42
N GLU A 611 -0.85 -36.77 13.42
CA GLU A 611 -0.30 -36.65 14.78
C GLU A 611 0.14 -37.98 15.42
N ASP A 612 -0.34 -39.12 14.92
CA ASP A 612 -0.11 -40.43 15.53
C ASP A 612 1.20 -41.08 15.05
N ALA A 613 2.25 -40.94 15.87
CA ALA A 613 3.55 -41.56 15.61
C ALA A 613 3.52 -43.10 15.58
N ASP A 614 2.54 -43.75 16.23
CA ASP A 614 2.44 -45.22 16.25
C ASP A 614 1.85 -45.74 14.93
N GLU A 615 0.89 -45.04 14.33
CA GLU A 615 0.42 -45.34 12.97
C GLU A 615 1.57 -45.19 11.96
N TRP A 616 2.32 -44.08 12.02
CA TRP A 616 3.50 -43.88 11.18
C TRP A 616 4.54 -44.99 11.37
N ALA A 617 4.80 -45.42 12.62
CA ALA A 617 5.71 -46.52 12.90
C ALA A 617 5.22 -47.84 12.29
N GLN A 618 3.92 -48.13 12.37
CA GLN A 618 3.32 -49.31 11.74
C GLN A 618 3.53 -49.28 10.22
N ARG A 619 3.20 -48.16 9.56
CA ARG A 619 3.29 -48.02 8.10
C ARG A 619 4.74 -48.09 7.61
N ILE A 620 5.68 -47.52 8.36
CA ILE A 620 7.12 -47.66 8.08
C ILE A 620 7.56 -49.13 8.21
N ARG A 621 7.06 -49.85 9.22
CA ARG A 621 7.38 -51.27 9.41
C ARG A 621 6.85 -52.14 8.27
N GLU A 622 5.64 -51.89 7.80
CA GLU A 622 5.06 -52.61 6.65
C GLU A 622 5.94 -52.47 5.40
N ILE A 623 6.41 -51.25 5.08
CA ILE A 623 7.35 -51.02 3.97
C ILE A 623 8.71 -51.69 4.21
N PHE A 624 9.19 -51.71 5.46
CA PHE A 624 10.43 -52.39 5.84
C PHE A 624 10.36 -53.91 5.65
N GLU A 625 9.20 -54.51 5.89
CA GLU A 625 8.96 -55.95 5.73
C GLU A 625 8.87 -56.40 4.26
N GLU A 626 8.57 -55.48 3.32
CA GLU A 626 8.67 -55.74 1.89
C GLU A 626 10.11 -56.05 1.45
N SER A 627 10.26 -56.95 0.48
CA SER A 627 11.55 -57.16 -0.15
C SER A 627 12.00 -55.89 -0.90
N VAL A 628 13.32 -55.74 -1.10
CA VAL A 628 13.87 -54.58 -1.81
C VAL A 628 13.28 -54.48 -3.21
N GLU A 629 13.13 -55.62 -3.88
CA GLU A 629 12.58 -55.74 -5.23
C GLU A 629 11.10 -55.34 -5.28
N GLU A 630 10.30 -55.79 -4.30
CA GLU A 630 8.89 -55.42 -4.19
C GLU A 630 8.73 -53.93 -3.95
N ARG A 631 9.49 -53.36 -3.02
CA ARG A 631 9.40 -51.95 -2.67
C ARG A 631 9.78 -51.04 -3.84
N GLU A 632 10.85 -51.38 -4.54
CA GLU A 632 11.27 -50.66 -5.75
C GLU A 632 10.25 -50.81 -6.89
N ALA A 633 9.68 -52.00 -7.08
CA ALA A 633 8.64 -52.23 -8.08
C ALA A 633 7.36 -51.42 -7.77
N ASN A 634 6.96 -51.36 -6.49
CA ASN A 634 5.82 -50.58 -6.01
C ASN A 634 6.02 -49.08 -6.25
N ALA A 635 7.20 -48.54 -5.93
CA ALA A 635 7.53 -47.13 -6.18
C ALA A 635 7.54 -46.79 -7.68
N MET A 636 8.08 -47.67 -8.52
CA MET A 636 8.07 -47.50 -9.98
C MET A 636 6.65 -47.57 -10.56
N LYS A 637 5.82 -48.49 -10.05
CA LYS A 637 4.40 -48.57 -10.44
C LYS A 637 3.65 -47.31 -10.04
N LEU A 638 3.87 -46.80 -8.82
CA LEU A 638 3.25 -45.55 -8.35
C LEU A 638 3.62 -44.36 -9.23
N ARG A 639 4.91 -44.22 -9.59
CA ARG A 639 5.39 -43.18 -10.50
C ARG A 639 4.67 -43.21 -11.85
N GLU A 640 4.56 -44.39 -12.44
CA GLU A 640 3.93 -44.55 -13.76
C GLU A 640 2.42 -44.31 -13.70
N ASN A 641 1.75 -44.75 -12.63
CA ASN A 641 0.34 -44.48 -12.42
C ASN A 641 0.09 -42.99 -12.20
N TYR A 642 0.96 -42.30 -11.44
CA TYR A 642 0.88 -40.84 -11.27
C TYR A 642 1.08 -40.12 -12.61
N ARG A 643 2.08 -40.51 -13.41
CA ARG A 643 2.33 -39.94 -14.75
C ARG A 643 1.09 -40.04 -15.66
N LYS A 644 0.39 -41.17 -15.61
CA LYS A 644 -0.84 -41.38 -16.39
C LYS A 644 -1.99 -40.49 -15.92
N ALA A 645 -2.12 -40.29 -14.61
CA ALA A 645 -3.18 -39.45 -14.03
C ALA A 645 -2.92 -37.95 -14.26
N PHE A 646 -1.69 -37.49 -14.02
CA PHE A 646 -1.32 -36.07 -14.02
C PHE A 646 -0.09 -35.83 -14.89
N SER A 647 -0.32 -35.69 -16.20
CA SER A 647 0.74 -35.32 -17.15
C SER A 647 0.84 -33.81 -17.31
N TRP A 648 2.06 -33.27 -17.33
CA TRP A 648 2.31 -31.85 -17.59
C TRP A 648 1.68 -31.40 -18.91
N ARG A 649 1.74 -32.21 -19.95
CA ARG A 649 1.15 -31.91 -21.26
C ARG A 649 -0.36 -31.61 -21.15
N THR A 650 -1.11 -32.48 -20.46
CA THR A 650 -2.56 -32.29 -20.28
C THR A 650 -2.86 -31.02 -19.48
N GLU A 651 -2.12 -30.79 -18.39
CA GLU A 651 -2.33 -29.63 -17.53
C GLU A 651 -1.94 -28.31 -18.23
N CYS A 652 -0.85 -28.30 -18.99
CA CYS A 652 -0.41 -27.16 -19.80
C CYS A 652 -1.39 -26.84 -20.94
N GLU A 653 -1.97 -27.84 -21.61
CA GLU A 653 -3.01 -27.61 -22.63
C GLU A 653 -4.30 -27.05 -22.01
N ARG A 654 -4.71 -27.55 -20.85
CA ARG A 654 -5.84 -26.97 -20.09
C ARG A 654 -5.56 -25.52 -19.71
N PHE A 655 -4.34 -25.22 -19.28
CA PHE A 655 -3.92 -23.86 -18.93
C PHE A 655 -3.87 -22.93 -20.15
N LYS A 656 -3.36 -23.41 -21.28
CA LYS A 656 -3.37 -22.69 -22.56
C LYS A 656 -4.80 -22.35 -22.98
N ALA A 657 -5.72 -23.33 -22.97
CA ALA A 657 -7.12 -23.09 -23.28
C ALA A 657 -7.78 -22.08 -22.31
N MET A 658 -7.35 -22.05 -21.04
CA MET A 658 -7.77 -21.01 -20.10
C MET A 658 -7.26 -19.63 -20.51
N ILE A 659 -5.98 -19.50 -20.88
CA ILE A 659 -5.41 -18.25 -21.40
C ILE A 659 -6.16 -17.79 -22.65
N GLU A 660 -6.38 -18.68 -23.60
CA GLU A 660 -7.09 -18.36 -24.85
C GLU A 660 -8.52 -17.89 -24.58
N ARG A 661 -9.26 -18.54 -23.66
CA ARG A 661 -10.59 -18.05 -23.22
C ARG A 661 -10.52 -16.70 -22.53
N LEU A 662 -9.46 -16.45 -21.75
CA LEU A 662 -9.24 -15.17 -21.08
C LEU A 662 -9.03 -14.04 -22.09
N MET A 663 -8.36 -14.35 -23.22
CA MET A 663 -8.20 -13.41 -24.34
C MET A 663 -9.50 -13.27 -25.16
N GLN A 664 -10.28 -14.35 -25.35
CA GLN A 664 -11.50 -14.34 -26.18
C GLN A 664 -12.71 -13.65 -25.54
N LYS A 665 -12.79 -13.57 -24.21
CA LYS A 665 -13.85 -12.80 -23.52
C LYS A 665 -13.92 -11.33 -23.95
N GLU A 666 -12.88 -10.83 -24.59
CA GLU A 666 -12.80 -9.49 -25.17
C GLU A 666 -13.64 -9.33 -26.46
N HIS A 667 -13.96 -10.42 -27.18
CA HIS A 667 -14.69 -10.35 -28.45
C HIS A 667 -16.20 -10.60 -28.34
N ALA A 668 -16.69 -11.15 -27.22
CA ALA A 668 -18.10 -11.53 -27.07
C ALA A 668 -18.96 -10.45 -26.37
N ASP A 669 -18.36 -9.57 -25.57
CA ASP A 669 -19.08 -8.48 -24.89
C ASP A 669 -19.44 -7.31 -25.84
N ASP A 670 -18.91 -7.31 -27.07
CA ASP A 670 -19.22 -6.31 -28.11
C ASP A 670 -20.39 -6.69 -29.04
N GLU A 671 -20.95 -7.92 -28.98
CA GLU A 671 -21.93 -8.39 -29.99
C GLU A 671 -23.32 -8.84 -29.50
N VAL A 672 -23.65 -8.86 -28.20
CA VAL A 672 -24.99 -9.30 -27.77
C VAL A 672 -25.58 -8.45 -26.64
N ASN A 673 -26.39 -7.45 -27.01
CA ASN A 673 -27.75 -7.26 -26.47
C ASN A 673 -28.52 -6.11 -27.17
N ILE A 674 -29.13 -6.44 -28.31
CA ILE A 674 -30.38 -5.83 -28.77
C ILE A 674 -31.42 -6.95 -28.80
N THR A 675 -32.36 -6.98 -27.84
CA THR A 675 -33.78 -7.32 -28.08
C THR A 675 -34.64 -7.21 -26.80
N THR A 676 -35.46 -6.15 -26.80
CA THR A 676 -36.75 -5.85 -26.16
C THR A 676 -37.52 -6.82 -25.24
N GLY A 677 -37.92 -6.28 -24.08
CA GLY A 677 -39.23 -6.43 -23.38
C GLY A 677 -39.19 -7.20 -22.05
N GLY A 678 -39.75 -6.81 -20.90
CA GLY A 678 -40.52 -5.64 -20.44
C GLY A 678 -41.09 -5.94 -19.02
N SER A 679 -41.19 -4.91 -18.16
CA SER A 679 -41.73 -4.88 -16.77
C SER A 679 -40.99 -5.73 -15.71
N GLU A 680 -40.81 -5.36 -14.44
CA GLU A 680 -41.60 -4.51 -13.55
C GLU A 680 -40.72 -4.03 -12.37
N TYR A 681 -41.13 -2.96 -11.71
CA TYR A 681 -40.41 -2.24 -10.66
C TYR A 681 -40.32 -3.02 -9.33
N TYR A 682 -39.14 -3.07 -8.71
CA TYR A 682 -38.98 -3.02 -7.25
C TYR A 682 -37.75 -2.18 -6.89
N CYS A 683 -37.98 -1.24 -5.98
CA CYS A 683 -37.00 -0.33 -5.43
C CYS A 683 -36.40 -0.96 -4.17
N GLU A 684 -35.10 -1.26 -4.18
CA GLU A 684 -34.33 -1.53 -2.96
C GLU A 684 -33.06 -0.66 -2.93
N SER A 685 -32.89 -0.08 -1.76
CA SER A 685 -31.97 0.96 -1.32
C SER A 685 -30.48 0.60 -1.34
N GLY A 686 -29.65 1.60 -1.69
CA GLY A 686 -28.43 1.89 -0.90
C GLY A 686 -27.09 1.26 -1.31
N LYS A 687 -26.81 1.02 -2.61
CA LYS A 687 -25.43 0.70 -3.05
C LYS A 687 -24.64 1.98 -3.34
N LYS A 688 -23.58 2.25 -2.57
CA LYS A 688 -22.53 3.20 -3.00
C LYS A 688 -21.94 2.71 -4.32
N ARG A 689 -22.02 3.56 -5.34
CA ARG A 689 -21.41 3.33 -6.65
C ARG A 689 -19.88 3.33 -6.50
N LYS A 690 -19.23 2.22 -6.84
CA LYS A 690 -17.77 2.12 -6.96
C LYS A 690 -17.33 2.90 -8.20
N LEU A 691 -16.40 3.84 -8.03
CA LEU A 691 -15.70 4.50 -9.13
C LEU A 691 -14.87 3.45 -9.90
N THR A 692 -14.82 3.61 -11.22
CA THR A 692 -14.08 2.76 -12.16
C THR A 692 -12.57 3.02 -12.09
N ALA A 693 -11.75 2.05 -12.55
CA ALA A 693 -10.28 2.18 -12.55
C ALA A 693 -9.78 3.39 -13.37
N THR A 694 -10.52 3.78 -14.40
CA THR A 694 -10.30 4.96 -15.24
C THR A 694 -10.60 6.28 -14.51
N GLU A 695 -11.61 6.32 -13.64
CA GLU A 695 -11.91 7.49 -12.81
C GLU A 695 -10.84 7.71 -11.71
N ASN A 696 -10.20 6.65 -11.21
CA ASN A 696 -9.04 6.74 -10.31
C ASN A 696 -7.72 7.11 -11.03
N LEU A 697 -7.59 6.81 -12.32
CA LEU A 697 -6.37 7.08 -13.11
C LEU A 697 -6.19 8.58 -13.43
N ARG A 698 -7.27 9.33 -13.64
CA ARG A 698 -7.18 10.79 -13.91
C ARG A 698 -6.65 11.59 -12.72
N GLN A 699 -6.71 11.06 -11.50
CA GLN A 699 -6.26 11.77 -10.30
C GLN A 699 -4.77 11.52 -9.96
N LYS A 700 -4.08 10.59 -10.64
CA LYS A 700 -2.73 10.12 -10.25
C LYS A 700 -1.55 10.72 -11.01
N CYS A 701 -1.76 11.59 -12.00
CA CYS A 701 -0.65 12.08 -12.83
C CYS A 701 0.07 13.33 -12.29
N ASN A 702 -0.18 13.76 -11.03
CA ASN A 702 0.45 14.94 -10.41
C ASN A 702 0.92 14.70 -8.96
N THR A 703 1.30 13.49 -8.56
CA THR A 703 1.70 13.22 -7.17
C THR A 703 3.21 13.20 -6.99
N GLN A 704 3.70 14.21 -6.26
CA GLN A 704 4.97 14.17 -5.55
C GLN A 704 4.86 13.14 -4.43
N MET A 705 5.84 12.23 -4.31
CA MET A 705 5.84 11.25 -3.21
C MET A 705 6.15 11.96 -1.90
N ILE A 706 5.17 11.95 -1.00
CA ILE A 706 5.32 12.44 0.37
C ILE A 706 5.28 11.21 1.27
N ALA A 707 6.08 11.18 2.34
CA ALA A 707 6.05 10.06 3.29
C ALA A 707 4.63 9.89 3.86
N ASP A 708 4.20 8.67 4.16
CA ASP A 708 2.85 8.36 4.70
C ASP A 708 2.48 9.25 5.89
N LYS A 709 3.47 9.58 6.72
CA LYS A 709 3.32 10.50 7.84
C LYS A 709 2.88 11.89 7.41
N SER A 710 3.41 12.44 6.33
CA SER A 710 3.06 13.77 5.85
C SER A 710 1.65 13.87 5.28
N VAL A 711 1.10 12.76 4.76
CA VAL A 711 -0.31 12.71 4.34
C VAL A 711 -1.22 12.74 5.57
N ALA A 712 -0.89 11.97 6.62
CA ALA A 712 -1.58 12.03 7.90
C ALA A 712 -1.47 13.43 8.53
N ASP A 713 -0.27 14.02 8.58
CA ASP A 713 -0.03 15.38 9.10
C ASP A 713 -0.87 16.42 8.34
N SER A 714 -1.03 16.24 7.03
CA SER A 714 -1.87 17.13 6.19
C SER A 714 -3.35 17.00 6.53
N VAL A 715 -3.84 15.76 6.76
CA VAL A 715 -5.23 15.52 7.17
C VAL A 715 -5.48 16.05 8.58
N GLU A 716 -4.55 15.88 9.52
CA GLU A 716 -4.62 16.47 10.86
C GLU A 716 -4.65 18.00 10.80
N GLY A 717 -3.83 18.61 9.94
CA GLY A 717 -3.87 20.05 9.66
C GLY A 717 -5.24 20.51 9.14
N LEU A 718 -5.87 19.74 8.25
CA LEU A 718 -7.22 20.02 7.76
C LEU A 718 -8.27 19.87 8.87
N ILE A 719 -8.21 18.82 9.69
CA ILE A 719 -9.10 18.64 10.85
C ILE A 719 -8.96 19.84 11.80
N GLY A 720 -7.74 20.30 12.04
CA GLY A 720 -7.45 21.52 12.81
C GLY A 720 -8.07 22.77 12.18
N ALA A 721 -7.99 22.94 10.86
CA ALA A 721 -8.59 24.06 10.14
C ALA A 721 -10.13 24.07 10.27
N TYR A 722 -10.78 22.90 10.17
CA TYR A 722 -12.22 22.75 10.41
C TYR A 722 -12.59 23.01 11.87
N LEU A 723 -11.77 22.57 12.83
CA LEU A 723 -11.96 22.84 14.24
C LEU A 723 -11.96 24.35 14.53
N ILE A 724 -11.02 25.08 13.94
CA ILE A 724 -10.92 26.54 14.12
C ILE A 724 -12.07 27.28 13.43
N SER A 725 -12.41 26.88 12.21
CA SER A 725 -13.39 27.61 11.38
C SER A 725 -14.84 27.29 11.75
N CYS A 726 -15.11 26.05 12.16
CA CYS A 726 -16.46 25.51 12.32
C CYS A 726 -16.72 24.89 13.71
N GLY A 727 -15.74 24.96 14.62
CA GLY A 727 -15.83 24.36 15.95
C GLY A 727 -15.77 22.84 15.95
N TYR A 728 -15.94 22.24 17.14
CA TYR A 728 -15.84 20.80 17.35
C TYR A 728 -16.78 19.98 16.47
N LEU A 729 -18.02 20.44 16.30
CA LEU A 729 -19.01 19.74 15.47
C LEU A 729 -18.63 19.77 13.99
N GLY A 730 -18.06 20.88 13.50
CA GLY A 730 -17.54 20.97 12.14
C GLY A 730 -16.38 20.01 11.88
N ALA A 731 -15.44 19.91 12.82
CA ALA A 731 -14.34 18.94 12.76
C ALA A 731 -14.85 17.49 12.78
N LEU A 732 -15.83 17.15 13.63
CA LEU A 732 -16.44 15.82 13.68
C LEU A 732 -17.20 15.47 12.40
N ARG A 733 -17.94 16.43 11.82
CA ARG A 733 -18.61 16.25 10.52
C ARG A 733 -17.59 16.03 9.41
N PHE A 734 -16.47 16.76 9.42
CA PHE A 734 -15.38 16.56 8.48
C PHE A 734 -14.72 15.18 8.65
N MET A 735 -14.47 14.73 9.89
CA MET A 735 -13.97 13.39 10.16
C MET A 735 -14.95 12.30 9.70
N LYS A 736 -16.26 12.49 9.90
CA LYS A 736 -17.30 11.60 9.34
C LYS A 736 -17.28 11.59 7.81
N PHE A 737 -17.08 12.75 7.18
CA PHE A 737 -16.92 12.87 5.73
C PHE A 737 -15.70 12.10 5.23
N LEU A 738 -14.60 12.07 6.00
CA LEU A 738 -13.43 11.22 5.77
C LEU A 738 -13.65 9.73 6.10
N TRP A 739 -14.91 9.30 6.28
CA TRP A 739 -15.33 7.92 6.57
C TRP A 739 -14.92 7.38 7.96
N LEU A 740 -14.54 8.25 8.91
CA LEU A 740 -14.33 7.83 10.29
C LEU A 740 -15.69 7.65 11.00
N LYS A 741 -16.02 6.41 11.39
CA LYS A 741 -17.26 6.07 12.10
C LYS A 741 -17.21 6.49 13.57
N LEU A 742 -17.31 7.80 13.83
CA LEU A 742 -17.19 8.40 15.18
C LEU A 742 -18.52 8.86 15.79
N LEU A 743 -19.64 8.70 15.08
CA LEU A 743 -20.97 9.07 15.57
C LEU A 743 -21.90 7.84 15.52
N PRO A 744 -22.84 7.68 16.46
CA PRO A 744 -23.83 6.61 16.42
C PRO A 744 -24.63 6.64 15.10
N GLU A 745 -24.98 5.46 14.59
CA GLU A 745 -25.84 5.33 13.41
C GLU A 745 -27.27 5.72 13.81
N VAL A 746 -27.65 6.98 13.56
CA VAL A 746 -29.03 7.46 13.73
C VAL A 746 -29.68 7.56 12.35
N ASP A 747 -30.84 6.94 12.18
CA ASP A 747 -31.54 6.75 10.89
C ASP A 747 -32.12 8.02 10.24
N SER A 748 -31.73 9.23 10.69
CA SER A 748 -32.21 10.50 10.13
C SER A 748 -31.15 11.61 10.25
N ASP A 749 -30.91 12.36 9.16
CA ASP A 749 -30.00 13.51 9.13
C ASP A 749 -30.38 14.60 10.16
N ASP A 750 -31.66 14.68 10.55
CA ASP A 750 -32.19 15.63 11.55
C ASP A 750 -31.83 15.28 13.01
N GLY A 751 -31.40 14.04 13.29
CA GLY A 751 -31.13 13.58 14.66
C GLY A 751 -29.87 14.18 15.28
N ILE A 752 -28.86 14.49 14.45
CA ILE A 752 -27.58 15.07 14.90
C ILE A 752 -27.76 16.54 15.32
N ASP A 753 -28.61 17.29 14.63
CA ASP A 753 -28.92 18.68 15.00
C ASP A 753 -29.71 18.72 16.32
N SER A 754 -30.62 17.77 16.58
CA SER A 754 -31.34 17.66 17.87
C SER A 754 -30.46 17.28 19.08
N LEU A 755 -29.39 16.50 18.87
CA LEU A 755 -28.38 16.17 19.87
C LEU A 755 -27.41 17.35 20.13
N ALA A 756 -27.17 18.17 19.10
CA ALA A 756 -26.34 19.37 19.17
C ALA A 756 -27.06 20.58 19.77
N GLU A 757 -28.37 20.72 19.58
CA GLU A 757 -29.19 21.82 20.10
C GLU A 757 -29.30 21.84 21.64
N ASN A 758 -29.02 20.72 22.31
CA ASN A 758 -29.01 20.62 23.77
C ASN A 758 -27.61 20.77 24.42
N SER A 759 -26.54 20.89 23.63
CA SER A 759 -25.17 21.04 24.15
C SER A 759 -24.85 22.50 24.48
N LYS A 760 -24.53 22.77 25.75
CA LYS A 760 -23.95 24.06 26.16
C LYS A 760 -22.59 24.27 25.47
N SER A 761 -22.21 25.53 25.24
CA SER A 761 -20.89 25.89 24.71
C SER A 761 -19.78 25.25 25.55
N GLY A 762 -18.97 24.37 24.94
CA GLY A 762 -17.86 23.67 25.60
C GLY A 762 -18.11 22.20 25.98
N CYS A 763 -19.35 21.70 25.85
CA CYS A 763 -19.67 20.28 26.08
C CYS A 763 -19.52 19.46 24.78
N TYR A 764 -18.71 18.41 24.82
CA TYR A 764 -18.72 17.37 23.79
C TYR A 764 -20.05 16.57 23.91
N ALA A 765 -20.75 16.33 22.82
CA ALA A 765 -22.07 15.67 22.89
C ALA A 765 -21.95 14.21 23.36
N ARG A 766 -22.92 13.74 24.14
CA ARG A 766 -22.96 12.37 24.66
C ARG A 766 -23.41 11.42 23.55
N PHE A 767 -22.46 10.94 22.77
CA PHE A 767 -22.72 10.15 21.56
C PHE A 767 -23.10 8.69 21.81
N TRP A 768 -22.85 8.15 23.01
CA TRP A 768 -23.23 6.79 23.39
C TRP A 768 -24.01 6.76 24.71
N PRO A 769 -24.99 5.86 24.85
CA PRO A 769 -25.70 5.66 26.10
C PRO A 769 -24.73 5.23 27.21
N ASP A 770 -24.99 5.72 28.41
CA ASP A 770 -24.13 5.54 29.58
C ASP A 770 -23.96 4.05 29.91
N GLN A 771 -22.79 3.47 29.61
CA GLN A 771 -22.45 2.10 30.03
C GLN A 771 -21.88 2.08 31.46
N THR A 772 -22.25 3.04 32.31
CA THR A 772 -21.88 3.00 33.71
C THR A 772 -22.65 1.87 34.38
N ASN A 773 -21.95 0.78 34.70
CA ASN A 773 -22.44 -0.33 35.53
C ASN A 773 -22.68 0.14 36.98
N VAL A 774 -23.59 1.09 37.19
CA VAL A 774 -24.06 1.51 38.53
C VAL A 774 -24.92 0.41 39.17
N THR A 775 -25.33 -0.60 38.40
CA THR A 775 -26.06 -1.80 38.85
C THR A 775 -25.31 -2.66 39.86
N ALA A 776 -24.00 -2.49 40.05
CA ALA A 776 -23.18 -3.28 40.99
C ALA A 776 -23.10 -2.74 42.43
N THR A 777 -23.78 -1.63 42.76
CA THR A 777 -23.68 -0.98 44.08
C THR A 777 -24.69 -1.45 45.13
N GLN A 778 -25.65 -2.32 44.79
CA GLN A 778 -26.57 -2.90 45.77
C GLN A 778 -25.80 -3.75 46.80
N GLY A 779 -25.70 -3.25 48.04
CA GLY A 779 -25.10 -3.96 49.18
C GLY A 779 -23.65 -3.56 49.55
N LYS A 780 -23.02 -2.58 48.88
CA LYS A 780 -21.62 -2.16 49.15
C LYS A 780 -21.47 -0.77 49.79
N GLY A 781 -22.53 -0.22 50.38
CA GLY A 781 -22.56 1.16 50.88
C GLY A 781 -21.45 1.54 51.88
N ASP A 782 -21.08 0.61 52.77
CA ASP A 782 -20.00 0.82 53.76
C ASP A 782 -18.61 0.97 53.09
N MET A 783 -18.32 0.14 52.08
CA MET A 783 -17.07 0.21 51.32
C MET A 783 -16.96 1.49 50.50
N VAL A 784 -18.06 1.93 49.88
CA VAL A 784 -18.11 3.22 49.16
C VAL A 784 -17.79 4.36 50.11
N SER A 785 -18.42 4.40 51.29
CA SER A 785 -18.17 5.43 52.31
C SER A 785 -16.71 5.46 52.75
N ARG A 786 -16.06 4.30 52.93
CA ARG A 786 -14.63 4.21 53.28
C ARG A 786 -13.71 4.73 52.17
N LEU A 787 -13.99 4.40 50.91
CA LEU A 787 -13.17 4.82 49.77
C LEU A 787 -13.31 6.31 49.47
N THR A 788 -14.49 6.88 49.69
CA THR A 788 -14.76 8.32 49.45
C THR A 788 -14.38 9.22 50.63
N SER A 789 -14.19 8.64 51.82
CA SER A 789 -13.79 9.38 53.02
C SER A 789 -12.45 10.09 52.81
N GLY A 790 -12.40 11.39 53.14
CA GLY A 790 -11.18 12.21 53.04
C GLY A 790 -10.90 12.79 51.65
N LEU A 791 -11.58 12.35 50.59
CA LEU A 791 -11.43 12.92 49.24
C LEU A 791 -11.91 14.37 49.13
N GLU A 792 -12.75 14.83 50.06
CA GLU A 792 -13.18 16.24 50.14
C GLU A 792 -12.00 17.20 50.33
N ASN A 793 -10.91 16.75 50.99
CA ASN A 793 -9.70 17.54 51.11
C ASN A 793 -9.00 17.69 49.75
N PHE A 794 -9.00 16.64 48.93
CA PHE A 794 -8.46 16.68 47.58
C PHE A 794 -9.31 17.60 46.68
N GLU A 795 -10.63 17.41 46.68
CA GLU A 795 -11.59 18.23 45.94
C GLU A 795 -11.43 19.73 46.23
N ASN A 796 -11.32 20.11 47.50
CA ASN A 796 -11.26 21.51 47.91
C ASN A 796 -9.85 22.11 47.80
N LYS A 797 -8.80 21.38 48.21
CA LYS A 797 -7.44 21.92 48.36
C LYS A 797 -6.52 21.65 47.18
N ALA A 798 -6.63 20.48 46.53
CA ALA A 798 -5.74 20.10 45.44
C ALA A 798 -6.23 20.62 44.09
N ILE A 799 -7.50 20.36 43.76
CA ILE A 799 -8.05 20.62 42.41
C ILE A 799 -9.09 21.74 42.38
N SER A 800 -9.68 22.09 43.52
CA SER A 800 -10.79 23.07 43.63
C SER A 800 -11.92 22.77 42.63
N TYR A 801 -12.38 21.51 42.66
CA TYR A 801 -13.48 20.96 41.86
C TYR A 801 -14.27 19.97 42.73
N ASN A 802 -15.60 20.04 42.70
CA ASN A 802 -16.49 19.21 43.50
C ASN A 802 -17.18 18.19 42.58
N PHE A 803 -16.91 16.90 42.78
CA PHE A 803 -17.46 15.84 41.95
C PHE A 803 -18.92 15.58 42.27
N GLN A 804 -19.76 15.50 41.23
CA GLN A 804 -21.13 15.01 41.37
C GLN A 804 -21.13 13.50 41.68
N GLN A 805 -20.24 12.77 41.02
CA GLN A 805 -20.07 11.33 41.17
C GLN A 805 -18.66 10.99 41.66
N LYS A 806 -18.49 10.96 42.99
CA LYS A 806 -17.19 10.70 43.66
C LYS A 806 -16.53 9.38 43.28
N LEU A 807 -17.27 8.42 42.69
CA LEU A 807 -16.69 7.17 42.21
C LEU A 807 -15.69 7.37 41.05
N TYR A 808 -15.87 8.39 40.20
CA TYR A 808 -14.86 8.70 39.16
C TYR A 808 -13.54 9.14 39.79
N LEU A 809 -13.60 9.90 40.87
CA LEU A 809 -12.42 10.31 41.62
C LEU A 809 -11.75 9.13 42.35
N VAL A 810 -12.55 8.19 42.87
CA VAL A 810 -12.03 6.94 43.45
C VAL A 810 -11.29 6.10 42.40
N GLU A 811 -11.86 5.95 41.20
CA GLU A 811 -11.24 5.24 40.07
C GLU A 811 -9.91 5.89 39.69
N ALA A 812 -9.88 7.20 39.48
CA ALA A 812 -8.69 7.95 39.10
C ALA A 812 -7.54 7.88 40.12
N LEU A 813 -7.86 7.76 41.41
CA LEU A 813 -6.86 7.70 42.48
C LEU A 813 -6.52 6.27 42.92
N THR A 814 -6.98 5.23 42.22
CA THR A 814 -6.73 3.83 42.61
C THR A 814 -5.85 3.09 41.62
N HIS A 815 -4.65 2.70 42.06
CA HIS A 815 -3.76 1.84 41.29
C HIS A 815 -4.20 0.37 41.37
N ALA A 816 -3.95 -0.42 40.32
CA ALA A 816 -4.35 -1.83 40.21
C ALA A 816 -3.88 -2.74 41.37
N SER A 817 -2.79 -2.35 42.06
CA SER A 817 -2.29 -3.07 43.24
C SER A 817 -3.15 -2.92 44.50
N TYR A 818 -4.11 -1.98 44.54
CA TYR A 818 -4.95 -1.72 45.70
C TYR A 818 -6.20 -2.62 45.71
N HIS A 819 -6.01 -3.87 46.15
CA HIS A 819 -7.03 -4.93 46.13
C HIS A 819 -8.23 -4.71 47.09
N GLU A 820 -8.18 -3.69 47.95
CA GLU A 820 -9.32 -3.29 48.79
C GLU A 820 -10.45 -2.64 47.98
N ASN A 821 -10.14 -2.04 46.82
CA ASN A 821 -11.17 -1.48 45.94
C ASN A 821 -11.86 -2.59 45.13
N ARG A 822 -13.12 -2.87 45.47
CA ARG A 822 -14.00 -3.79 44.72
C ARG A 822 -15.21 -3.09 44.13
N VAL A 823 -15.13 -1.76 44.00
CA VAL A 823 -16.23 -0.88 43.58
C VAL A 823 -15.97 -0.32 42.20
N THR A 824 -14.75 0.16 41.92
CA THR A 824 -14.35 0.72 40.64
C THR A 824 -13.15 -0.06 40.07
N PRO A 825 -12.89 0.00 38.75
CA PRO A 825 -11.65 -0.47 38.16
C PRO A 825 -10.44 0.42 38.55
N SER A 826 -9.26 0.11 38.02
CA SER A 826 -8.03 0.91 38.12
C SER A 826 -8.11 2.20 37.31
N TYR A 827 -7.22 3.16 37.60
CA TYR A 827 -7.18 4.46 36.92
C TYR A 827 -6.84 4.39 35.41
N GLU A 828 -6.29 3.28 34.92
CA GLU A 828 -5.67 3.15 33.58
C GLU A 828 -6.61 3.52 32.41
N ARG A 829 -7.92 3.27 32.56
CA ARG A 829 -8.91 3.69 31.55
C ARG A 829 -9.12 5.21 31.51
N LEU A 830 -9.08 5.84 32.68
CA LEU A 830 -9.21 7.28 32.81
C LEU A 830 -7.90 7.98 32.45
N GLU A 831 -6.74 7.37 32.70
CA GLU A 831 -5.42 7.81 32.23
C GLU A 831 -5.42 7.91 30.70
N PHE A 832 -5.81 6.84 29.99
CA PHE A 832 -5.90 6.84 28.53
C PHE A 832 -6.77 7.98 27.97
N LEU A 833 -7.91 8.25 28.62
CA LEU A 833 -8.78 9.37 28.24
C LEU A 833 -8.14 10.73 28.58
N GLY A 834 -7.51 10.82 29.75
CA GLY A 834 -6.89 12.02 30.28
C GLY A 834 -5.67 12.50 29.49
N ASP A 835 -4.82 11.58 29.03
CA ASP A 835 -3.64 11.85 28.20
C ASP A 835 -4.04 12.60 26.92
N ALA A 836 -4.99 12.04 26.16
CA ALA A 836 -5.51 12.68 24.95
C ALA A 836 -6.17 14.04 25.23
N LEU A 837 -6.87 14.18 26.36
CA LEU A 837 -7.51 15.45 26.76
C LEU A 837 -6.48 16.53 27.08
N LEU A 838 -5.43 16.20 27.85
CA LEU A 838 -4.41 17.17 28.25
C LEU A 838 -3.57 17.59 27.05
N ASP A 839 -3.17 16.67 26.15
CA ASP A 839 -2.48 17.03 24.91
C ASP A 839 -3.33 18.00 24.07
N PHE A 840 -4.62 17.70 23.91
CA PHE A 840 -5.53 18.53 23.15
C PHE A 840 -5.74 19.92 23.78
N LEU A 841 -6.03 20.00 25.08
CA LEU A 841 -6.31 21.26 25.77
C LEU A 841 -5.09 22.19 25.84
N VAL A 842 -3.91 21.63 26.11
CA VAL A 842 -2.65 22.38 26.11
C VAL A 842 -2.35 22.90 24.71
N THR A 843 -2.46 22.04 23.69
CA THR A 843 -2.23 22.43 22.29
C THR A 843 -3.19 23.52 21.83
N GLN A 844 -4.48 23.38 22.15
CA GLN A 844 -5.49 24.38 21.85
C GLN A 844 -5.17 25.72 22.52
N HIS A 845 -4.77 25.70 23.80
CA HIS A 845 -4.40 26.92 24.51
C HIS A 845 -3.18 27.60 23.88
N LEU A 846 -2.12 26.84 23.56
CA LEU A 846 -0.91 27.36 22.92
C LEU A 846 -1.21 27.96 21.54
N TYR A 847 -2.07 27.32 20.74
CA TYR A 847 -2.44 27.79 19.41
C TYR A 847 -3.18 29.14 19.44
N PHE A 848 -4.11 29.33 20.38
CA PHE A 848 -4.89 30.58 20.48
C PHE A 848 -4.19 31.67 21.29
N ARG A 849 -3.14 31.33 22.05
CA ARG A 849 -2.34 32.29 22.81
C ARG A 849 -1.47 33.08 21.83
N ARG A 850 -1.85 34.34 21.57
CA ARG A 850 -1.16 35.23 20.63
C ARG A 850 0.26 35.57 21.09
N VAL A 851 1.21 34.75 20.67
CA VAL A 851 2.65 35.01 20.67
C VAL A 851 3.15 34.62 19.27
N ASN A 852 4.07 35.40 18.68
CA ASN A 852 4.66 35.08 17.37
C ASN A 852 5.60 33.86 17.47
N LEU A 853 5.07 32.68 17.79
CA LEU A 853 5.79 31.42 17.92
C LEU A 853 5.77 30.69 16.58
N SER A 854 6.91 30.10 16.20
CA SER A 854 6.99 29.22 15.04
C SER A 854 6.36 27.84 15.32
N PRO A 855 5.97 27.08 14.28
CA PRO A 855 5.46 25.71 14.46
C PRO A 855 6.41 24.77 15.22
N GLY A 856 7.72 24.94 15.02
CA GLY A 856 8.74 24.21 15.75
C GLY A 856 8.72 24.54 17.25
N GLN A 857 8.65 25.84 17.58
CA GLN A 857 8.58 26.31 18.96
C GLN A 857 7.31 25.85 19.67
N LEU A 858 6.16 25.84 19.00
CA LEU A 858 4.91 25.30 19.54
C LEU A 858 5.04 23.80 19.85
N THR A 859 5.74 23.04 19.00
CA THR A 859 6.00 21.62 19.22
C THR A 859 6.90 21.40 20.43
N ASP A 860 7.97 22.19 20.58
CA ASP A 860 8.90 22.10 21.70
C ASP A 860 8.21 22.45 23.03
N ILE A 861 7.39 23.52 23.06
CA ILE A 861 6.59 23.89 24.23
C ILE A 861 5.57 22.79 24.57
N ARG A 862 4.89 22.21 23.56
CA ARG A 862 3.93 21.10 23.77
C ARG A 862 4.62 19.88 24.39
N GLN A 863 5.74 19.44 23.83
CA GLN A 863 6.51 18.29 24.35
C GLN A 863 7.07 18.52 25.75
N ALA A 864 7.28 19.78 26.14
CA ALA A 864 7.68 20.12 27.49
C ALA A 864 6.51 20.12 28.48
N LEU A 865 5.37 20.68 28.10
CA LEU A 865 4.20 20.81 28.97
C LEU A 865 3.42 19.49 29.12
N VAL A 866 3.33 18.71 28.04
CA VAL A 866 2.64 17.41 27.98
C VAL A 866 3.70 16.33 28.15
N ASN A 867 4.14 16.16 29.40
CA ASN A 867 5.25 15.29 29.76
C ASN A 867 5.06 14.74 31.17
N ASN A 868 5.23 13.42 31.31
CA ASN A 868 5.11 12.70 32.59
C ASN A 868 5.93 13.34 33.73
N ASN A 869 7.13 13.89 33.46
CA ASN A 869 7.93 14.56 34.49
C ASN A 869 7.22 15.80 35.03
N ILE A 870 6.66 16.64 34.16
CA ILE A 870 5.91 17.84 34.55
C ILE A 870 4.62 17.44 35.27
N PHE A 871 3.90 16.44 34.78
CA PHE A 871 2.70 15.93 35.43
C PHE A 871 2.99 15.36 36.82
N ALA A 872 4.07 14.59 36.98
CA ALA A 872 4.50 14.09 38.28
C ALA A 872 4.90 15.22 39.24
N THR A 873 5.63 16.24 38.78
CA THR A 873 5.94 17.41 39.61
C THR A 873 4.69 18.17 40.04
N LEU A 874 3.71 18.35 39.14
CA LEU A 874 2.44 18.99 39.45
C LEU A 874 1.59 18.14 40.40
N ALA A 875 1.55 16.83 40.22
CA ALA A 875 0.88 15.88 41.10
C ALA A 875 1.45 15.95 42.53
N VAL A 876 2.78 16.11 42.67
CA VAL A 876 3.39 16.33 43.99
C VAL A 876 3.01 17.69 44.56
N LYS A 877 3.18 18.78 43.80
CA LYS A 877 2.89 20.15 44.25
C LYS A 877 1.44 20.37 44.66
N HIS A 878 0.52 19.65 44.03
CA HIS A 878 -0.91 19.70 44.32
C HIS A 878 -1.38 18.49 45.14
N ASP A 879 -0.49 17.79 45.84
CA ASP A 879 -0.81 16.77 46.84
C ASP A 879 -1.52 15.50 46.34
N TYR A 880 -1.53 15.19 45.03
CA TYR A 880 -2.16 13.98 44.47
C TYR A 880 -1.60 12.69 45.08
N HIS A 881 -0.29 12.66 45.30
CA HIS A 881 0.42 11.53 45.91
C HIS A 881 -0.13 11.15 47.30
N LYS A 882 -0.73 12.09 48.05
CA LYS A 882 -1.32 11.83 49.38
C LYS A 882 -2.62 11.04 49.32
N PHE A 883 -3.29 11.05 48.16
CA PHE A 883 -4.60 10.44 47.98
C PHE A 883 -4.56 9.19 47.08
N LEU A 884 -3.40 8.91 46.46
CA LEU A 884 -3.15 7.69 45.69
C LEU A 884 -3.32 6.44 46.58
N LYS A 885 -4.20 5.53 46.15
CA LYS A 885 -4.41 4.23 46.80
C LYS A 885 -3.59 3.16 46.08
N HIS A 886 -2.60 2.61 46.78
CA HIS A 886 -1.74 1.54 46.28
C HIS A 886 -1.23 0.67 47.44
N MET A 887 -0.79 -0.56 47.14
CA MET A 887 -0.20 -1.47 48.15
C MET A 887 1.19 -1.98 47.77
N SER A 888 1.90 -1.25 46.89
CA SER A 888 3.22 -1.70 46.44
C SER A 888 4.37 -1.04 47.20
N PRO A 889 5.23 -1.81 47.91
CA PRO A 889 6.33 -1.28 48.71
C PRO A 889 7.46 -0.68 47.87
N LYS A 890 7.66 -1.17 46.63
CA LYS A 890 8.64 -0.61 45.70
C LYS A 890 8.31 0.85 45.34
N TRP A 891 7.02 1.13 45.12
CA TRP A 891 6.55 2.48 44.80
C TRP A 891 6.67 3.43 45.97
N LEU A 892 6.45 2.97 47.21
CA LEU A 892 6.63 3.80 48.40
C LEU A 892 8.05 4.40 48.44
N GLN A 893 9.07 3.60 48.13
CA GLN A 893 10.45 4.10 48.13
C GLN A 893 10.71 5.05 46.94
N THR A 894 10.28 4.69 45.73
CA THR A 894 10.52 5.52 44.53
C THR A 894 9.79 6.86 44.60
N VAL A 895 8.54 6.87 45.07
CA VAL A 895 7.77 8.11 45.27
C VAL A 895 8.39 8.94 46.39
N LYS A 896 8.80 8.32 47.51
CA LYS A 896 9.46 9.04 48.60
C LYS A 896 10.75 9.74 48.16
N ASN A 897 11.62 9.05 47.41
CA ASN A 897 12.85 9.66 46.88
C ASN A 897 12.56 10.85 45.95
N PHE A 898 11.50 10.75 45.14
CA PHE A 898 11.07 11.84 44.27
C PHE A 898 10.46 13.02 45.06
N LEU A 899 9.69 12.74 46.12
CA LEU A 899 9.10 13.75 47.00
C LEU A 899 10.18 14.58 47.70
N GLU A 900 11.15 13.93 48.33
CA GLU A 900 12.26 14.60 49.02
C GLU A 900 12.97 15.58 48.06
N ARG A 901 13.22 15.16 46.82
CA ARG A 901 13.87 16.02 45.80
C ARG A 901 13.02 17.21 45.35
N VAL A 902 11.71 17.00 45.12
CA VAL A 902 10.80 18.09 44.73
C VAL A 902 10.63 19.08 45.88
N GLU A 903 10.64 18.61 47.13
CA GLU A 903 10.60 19.45 48.34
C GLU A 903 11.91 20.23 48.52
N ASP A 904 13.08 19.61 48.31
CA ASP A 904 14.39 20.26 48.34
C ASP A 904 14.48 21.39 47.30
N GLU A 905 14.03 21.15 46.06
CA GLU A 905 13.94 22.20 45.03
C GLU A 905 13.00 23.36 45.43
N VAL A 906 11.97 23.09 46.22
CA VAL A 906 11.02 24.11 46.70
C VAL A 906 11.62 24.93 47.84
N GLU A 907 12.43 24.33 48.71
CA GLU A 907 13.13 25.01 49.82
C GLU A 907 14.32 25.87 49.34
N GLU A 908 15.09 25.40 48.35
CA GLU A 908 16.15 26.21 47.70
C GLU A 908 15.56 27.48 47.04
N ARG A 909 14.36 27.38 46.46
CA ARG A 909 13.62 28.50 45.83
C ARG A 909 13.18 29.58 46.82
N LYS A 910 12.98 29.25 48.10
CA LYS A 910 12.65 30.26 49.13
C LYS A 910 13.84 31.17 49.44
N HIS A 911 15.07 30.70 49.19
CA HIS A 911 16.31 31.43 49.49
C HIS A 911 16.85 32.24 48.30
N ASN A 912 16.60 31.81 47.05
CA ASN A 912 17.06 32.49 45.83
C ASN A 912 15.89 32.89 44.89
N ARG A 913 15.51 34.17 44.91
CA ARG A 913 14.54 34.91 44.04
C ARG A 913 13.23 34.18 43.60
N PRO A 914 12.02 34.71 43.89
CA PRO A 914 10.78 33.92 43.86
C PRO A 914 10.11 33.63 42.49
N GLN A 915 10.78 33.75 41.33
CA GLN A 915 10.05 33.84 40.04
C GLN A 915 10.54 32.98 38.86
N THR A 916 11.56 32.14 39.01
CA THR A 916 12.02 31.28 37.89
C THR A 916 11.50 29.85 38.04
N VAL A 917 10.65 29.40 37.10
CA VAL A 917 10.31 27.99 36.91
C VAL A 917 11.58 27.31 36.38
N THR A 918 12.26 26.53 37.21
CA THR A 918 13.55 25.89 36.86
C THR A 918 13.43 24.40 36.53
N ALA A 919 12.21 23.84 36.53
CA ALA A 919 12.03 22.44 36.22
C ALA A 919 12.37 22.20 34.74
N ASP A 920 13.43 21.44 34.49
CA ASP A 920 13.70 20.93 33.16
C ASP A 920 12.66 19.84 32.85
N PRO A 921 11.85 20.02 31.80
CA PRO A 921 10.77 19.09 31.48
C PRO A 921 11.30 17.75 30.97
N PHE A 922 12.52 17.70 30.46
CA PHE A 922 13.08 16.52 29.80
C PHE A 922 13.84 15.62 30.77
N ILE A 923 14.61 16.19 31.70
CA ILE A 923 15.43 15.41 32.66
C ILE A 923 15.70 16.18 33.95
N ILE A 924 15.45 15.51 35.06
CA ILE A 924 15.88 15.94 36.38
C ILE A 924 17.26 15.32 36.63
N VAL A 925 18.28 16.16 36.76
CA VAL A 925 19.66 15.71 37.02
C VAL A 925 20.02 16.01 38.46
N SER A 926 20.64 15.04 39.14
CA SER A 926 21.32 15.25 40.41
C SER A 926 22.63 15.97 40.15
N GLU A 927 22.78 17.21 40.64
CA GLU A 927 24.02 17.99 40.49
C GLU A 927 25.21 17.35 41.22
N GLU A 928 24.96 16.58 42.27
CA GLU A 928 26.01 15.91 43.06
C GLU A 928 26.48 14.59 42.44
N GLU A 929 25.62 13.87 41.73
CA GLU A 929 25.88 12.50 41.25
C GLU A 929 25.99 12.38 39.72
N GLU A 930 25.74 13.46 38.97
CA GLU A 930 25.68 13.49 37.50
C GLU A 930 24.70 12.42 36.94
N GLU A 931 23.61 12.21 37.67
CA GLU A 931 22.63 11.15 37.41
C GLU A 931 21.26 11.72 37.02
N GLY A 932 20.70 11.20 35.94
CA GLY A 932 19.31 11.49 35.55
C GLY A 932 18.32 10.64 36.34
N ILE A 933 17.38 11.30 37.00
CA ILE A 933 16.31 10.68 37.78
C ILE A 933 15.02 10.69 36.94
N GLU A 934 14.37 9.53 36.83
CA GLU A 934 13.07 9.39 36.17
C GLU A 934 11.94 9.64 37.16
N ALA A 935 10.97 10.48 36.80
CA ALA A 935 9.79 10.65 37.63
C ALA A 935 8.95 9.36 37.70
N PRO A 936 8.38 9.00 38.86
CA PRO A 936 7.50 7.83 38.97
C PRO A 936 6.29 7.98 38.05
N LYS A 937 6.15 7.10 37.05
CA LYS A 937 5.07 7.14 36.04
C LYS A 937 3.68 7.28 36.66
N VAL A 938 3.39 6.50 37.71
CA VAL A 938 2.11 6.55 38.45
C VAL A 938 1.66 7.95 38.84
N LEU A 939 2.58 8.88 39.11
CA LEU A 939 2.23 10.25 39.48
C LEU A 939 1.75 11.08 38.29
N GLY A 940 2.31 10.87 37.11
CA GLY A 940 1.78 11.44 35.86
C GLY A 940 0.48 10.76 35.46
N ASP A 941 0.42 9.42 35.53
CA ASP A 941 -0.78 8.67 35.17
C ASP A 941 -2.00 9.08 36.03
N ILE A 942 -1.82 9.30 37.34
CA ILE A 942 -2.93 9.79 38.17
C ILE A 942 -3.30 11.25 37.89
N PHE A 943 -2.34 12.08 37.48
CA PHE A 943 -2.62 13.45 37.05
C PHE A 943 -3.47 13.46 35.78
N GLU A 944 -3.19 12.57 34.82
CA GLU A 944 -4.00 12.39 33.61
C GLU A 944 -5.36 11.78 33.94
N SER A 945 -5.40 10.72 34.75
CA SER A 945 -6.66 10.04 35.08
C SER A 945 -7.66 10.94 35.80
N VAL A 946 -7.22 11.86 36.66
CA VAL A 946 -8.11 12.86 37.28
C VAL A 946 -8.66 13.84 36.23
N ALA A 947 -7.92 14.15 35.17
CA ALA A 947 -8.42 14.97 34.05
C ALA A 947 -9.55 14.24 33.33
N GLY A 948 -9.37 12.94 33.05
CA GLY A 948 -10.41 12.07 32.50
C GLY A 948 -11.64 11.98 33.42
N ALA A 949 -11.44 11.86 34.73
CA ALA A 949 -12.52 11.83 35.72
C ALA A 949 -13.33 13.13 35.74
N ILE A 950 -12.67 14.29 35.76
CA ILE A 950 -13.35 15.61 35.73
C ILE A 950 -14.09 15.78 34.41
N PHE A 951 -13.50 15.36 33.29
CA PHE A 951 -14.16 15.43 31.99
C PHE A 951 -15.46 14.63 31.97
N LEU A 952 -15.46 13.39 32.50
CA LEU A 952 -16.69 12.59 32.58
C LEU A 952 -17.71 13.16 33.57
N ASP A 953 -17.28 13.54 34.78
CA ASP A 953 -18.15 14.09 35.83
C ASP A 953 -18.80 15.42 35.41
N SER A 954 -18.08 16.24 34.65
CA SER A 954 -18.57 17.53 34.17
C SER A 954 -19.55 17.43 33.00
N GLY A 955 -19.81 16.21 32.49
CA GLY A 955 -20.63 15.97 31.32
C GLY A 955 -19.89 16.23 30.00
N MET A 956 -18.61 15.85 29.94
CA MET A 956 -17.71 16.06 28.80
C MET A 956 -17.47 17.55 28.50
N ASP A 957 -17.31 18.38 29.54
CA ASP A 957 -17.08 19.82 29.42
C ASP A 957 -15.57 20.13 29.43
N LEU A 958 -15.04 20.45 28.25
CA LEU A 958 -13.63 20.79 28.05
C LEU A 958 -13.24 22.08 28.79
N THR A 959 -14.17 23.04 28.92
CA THR A 959 -13.91 24.34 29.54
C THR A 959 -13.75 24.20 31.05
N LYS A 960 -14.61 23.40 31.69
CA LYS A 960 -14.47 23.10 33.13
C LYS A 960 -13.21 22.32 33.44
N THR A 961 -12.90 21.30 32.62
CA THR A 961 -11.70 20.48 32.76
C THR A 961 -10.44 21.36 32.64
N TRP A 962 -10.38 22.21 31.60
CA TRP A 962 -9.29 23.16 31.43
C TRP A 962 -9.22 24.20 32.55
N GLY A 963 -10.36 24.70 33.05
CA GLY A 963 -10.39 25.65 34.16
C GLY A 963 -9.71 25.13 35.43
N VAL A 964 -9.76 23.82 35.67
CA VAL A 964 -9.05 23.17 36.78
C VAL A 964 -7.55 23.08 36.48
N TYR A 965 -7.19 22.48 35.34
CA TYR A 965 -5.79 22.18 35.00
C TYR A 965 -4.98 23.42 34.64
N TYR A 966 -5.58 24.40 33.96
CA TYR A 966 -4.95 25.67 33.64
C TYR A 966 -4.42 26.36 34.89
N ARG A 967 -5.14 26.35 36.02
CA ARG A 967 -4.65 26.95 37.27
C ARG A 967 -3.34 26.33 37.75
N MET A 968 -3.23 25.00 37.67
CA MET A 968 -2.05 24.25 38.08
C MET A 968 -0.88 24.43 37.09
N MET A 969 -1.19 24.43 35.79
CA MET A 969 -0.19 24.46 34.72
C MET A 969 0.24 25.88 34.32
N LYS A 970 -0.56 26.92 34.60
CA LYS A 970 -0.31 28.31 34.17
C LYS A 970 1.11 28.81 34.42
N PRO A 971 1.75 28.59 35.61
CA PRO A 971 3.12 29.05 35.84
C PRO A 971 4.11 28.48 34.83
N TYR A 972 3.95 27.20 34.46
CA TYR A 972 4.80 26.51 33.50
C TYR A 972 4.49 26.93 32.06
N ILE A 973 3.20 27.05 31.72
CA ILE A 973 2.77 27.55 30.41
C ILE A 973 3.35 28.95 30.19
N ASP A 974 3.23 29.85 31.16
CA ASP A 974 3.75 31.21 31.07
C ASP A 974 5.27 31.24 30.94
N HIS A 975 5.98 30.42 31.71
CA HIS A 975 7.43 30.36 31.66
C HIS A 975 7.95 29.79 30.34
N TYR A 976 7.47 28.63 29.90
CA TYR A 976 7.93 28.01 28.65
C TYR A 976 7.48 28.75 27.40
N SER A 977 6.43 29.58 27.49
CA SER A 977 6.05 30.50 26.41
C SER A 977 7.09 31.61 26.19
N VAL A 978 7.92 31.93 27.20
CA VAL A 978 8.99 32.93 27.10
C VAL A 978 10.35 32.25 26.93
N ASN A 979 10.63 31.21 27.72
CA ASN A 979 11.87 30.44 27.72
C ASN A 979 11.59 29.06 27.14
N ILE A 980 11.66 28.95 25.81
CA ILE A 980 11.28 27.73 25.10
C ILE A 980 12.28 26.61 25.43
N PRO A 981 11.83 25.56 26.12
CA PRO A 981 12.71 24.46 26.51
C PRO A 981 13.09 23.64 25.27
N ARG A 982 14.38 23.43 25.06
CA ARG A 982 14.89 22.60 23.96
C ARG A 982 15.24 21.22 24.48
N ASN A 983 14.97 20.19 23.68
CA ASN A 983 15.42 18.84 24.00
C ASN A 983 16.96 18.83 24.06
N PRO A 984 17.58 18.38 25.18
CA PRO A 984 19.03 18.46 25.35
C PRO A 984 19.82 17.75 24.25
N ILE A 985 19.36 16.60 23.77
CA ILE A 985 20.06 15.85 22.72
C ILE A 985 19.99 16.60 21.39
N ARG A 986 18.81 17.11 21.04
CA ARG A 986 18.62 17.88 19.80
C ARG A 986 19.45 19.17 19.83
N HIS A 987 19.46 19.88 20.95
CA HIS A 987 20.22 21.11 21.11
C HIS A 987 21.73 20.86 20.95
N VAL A 988 22.26 19.76 21.51
CA VAL A 988 23.65 19.36 21.24
C VAL A 988 23.93 19.14 19.76
N TYR A 989 23.04 18.47 19.02
CA TYR A 989 23.24 18.24 17.58
C TYR A 989 23.08 19.51 16.73
N GLU A 990 22.29 20.48 17.18
CA GLU A 990 22.17 21.80 16.54
C GLU A 990 23.45 22.64 16.74
N GLU A 991 24.11 22.50 17.89
CA GLU A 991 25.37 23.20 18.21
C GLU A 991 26.62 22.46 17.70
N ASP A 992 26.57 21.13 17.55
CA ASP A 992 27.65 20.30 17.03
C ASP A 992 27.13 19.12 16.19
N GLU A 993 27.19 19.28 14.87
CA GLU A 993 26.83 18.21 13.92
C GLU A 993 27.72 16.96 14.03
N ARG A 994 28.89 17.06 14.66
CA ARG A 994 29.83 15.94 14.89
C ARG A 994 29.68 15.30 16.26
N ALA A 995 28.68 15.70 17.05
CA ALA A 995 28.41 15.12 18.36
C ALA A 995 28.25 13.59 18.28
N ASP A 996 29.01 12.86 19.09
CA ASP A 996 29.02 11.39 19.09
C ASP A 996 28.75 10.83 20.48
N PHE A 997 27.75 9.96 20.59
CA PHE A 997 27.49 9.20 21.81
C PHE A 997 28.25 7.87 21.76
N GLY A 998 29.22 7.71 22.66
CA GLY A 998 29.97 6.48 22.83
C GLY A 998 29.11 5.29 23.27
N LYS A 999 29.69 4.09 23.21
CA LYS A 999 29.02 2.85 23.63
C LYS A 999 28.59 2.94 25.10
N ALA A 1000 27.34 2.59 25.37
CA ALA A 1000 26.77 2.54 26.71
C ALA A 1000 27.51 1.49 27.58
N LYS A 1001 27.83 1.86 28.81
CA LYS A 1001 28.47 0.98 29.81
C LYS A 1001 27.48 0.72 30.95
N THR A 1002 27.34 -0.53 31.37
CA THR A 1002 26.56 -0.88 32.56
C THR A 1002 27.48 -0.79 33.78
N LEU A 1003 27.04 -0.08 34.82
CA LEU A 1003 27.75 0.10 36.08
C LEU A 1003 27.40 -1.01 37.08
N ASP A 1004 28.19 -1.13 38.14
CA ASP A 1004 28.05 -2.19 39.16
C ASP A 1004 26.73 -2.09 39.95
N ASP A 1005 26.11 -0.90 39.98
CA ASP A 1005 24.79 -0.65 40.59
C ASP A 1005 23.61 -0.93 39.64
N GLY A 1006 23.88 -1.44 38.44
CA GLY A 1006 22.89 -1.75 37.40
C GLY A 1006 22.48 -0.56 36.54
N LYS A 1007 23.03 0.64 36.76
CA LYS A 1007 22.75 1.85 35.96
C LYS A 1007 23.54 1.86 34.66
N ILE A 1008 23.11 2.67 33.70
CA ILE A 1008 23.77 2.84 32.42
C ILE A 1008 24.49 4.19 32.39
N GLN A 1009 25.75 4.18 31.98
CA GLN A 1009 26.54 5.36 31.69
C GLN A 1009 26.73 5.52 30.18
N CYS A 1010 26.48 6.73 29.67
CA CYS A 1010 26.77 7.12 28.30
C CYS A 1010 27.74 8.30 28.29
N THR A 1011 28.65 8.30 27.33
CA THR A 1011 29.63 9.37 27.17
C THR A 1011 29.35 10.12 25.88
N LEU A 1012 29.11 11.43 25.97
CA LEU A 1012 28.92 12.33 24.85
C LEU A 1012 30.22 13.05 24.55
N ARG A 1013 30.68 12.98 23.30
CA ARG A 1013 31.82 13.74 22.79
C ARG A 1013 31.34 14.84 21.86
N VAL A 1014 31.70 16.07 22.20
CA VAL A 1014 31.40 17.31 21.47
C VAL A 1014 32.68 18.15 21.37
N HIS A 1015 32.73 19.11 20.44
CA HIS A 1015 33.94 19.90 20.22
C HIS A 1015 34.36 20.75 21.43
N TRP A 1016 33.46 21.01 22.38
CA TRP A 1016 33.76 21.75 23.63
C TRP A 1016 34.06 20.87 24.85
N GLY A 1017 34.02 19.54 24.73
CA GLY A 1017 34.37 18.61 25.81
C GLY A 1017 33.79 17.20 25.70
N GLU A 1018 34.06 16.39 26.71
CA GLU A 1018 33.52 15.04 26.88
C GLU A 1018 32.72 14.98 28.19
N PHE A 1019 31.48 14.48 28.12
CA PHE A 1019 30.52 14.52 29.22
C PHE A 1019 29.95 13.13 29.48
N ASN A 1020 29.93 12.72 30.75
CA ASN A 1020 29.39 11.43 31.15
C ASN A 1020 28.02 11.64 31.80
N GLY A 1021 27.00 10.96 31.29
CA GLY A 1021 25.67 10.95 31.90
C GLY A 1021 25.32 9.55 32.38
N LYS A 1022 24.75 9.48 33.59
CA LYS A 1022 24.24 8.23 34.18
C LYS A 1022 22.72 8.23 34.22
N GLY A 1023 22.10 7.05 34.13
CA GLY A 1023 20.66 6.89 34.29
C GLY A 1023 20.23 5.43 34.38
N THR A 1024 18.97 5.22 34.75
CA THR A 1024 18.36 3.88 34.85
C THR A 1024 18.24 3.16 33.51
N ASN A 1025 18.28 3.91 32.40
CA ASN A 1025 18.27 3.39 31.04
C ASN A 1025 19.11 4.27 30.09
N MET A 1026 19.40 3.75 28.89
CA MET A 1026 20.25 4.42 27.91
C MET A 1026 19.70 5.78 27.45
N LYS A 1027 18.37 5.93 27.38
CA LYS A 1027 17.73 7.18 26.95
C LYS A 1027 18.03 8.29 27.97
N ILE A 1028 17.86 8.00 29.26
CA ILE A 1028 18.14 8.93 30.34
C ILE A 1028 19.63 9.24 30.41
N ALA A 1029 20.50 8.22 30.36
CA ALA A 1029 21.95 8.41 30.41
C ALA A 1029 22.47 9.33 29.29
N LYS A 1030 21.99 9.16 28.04
CA LYS A 1030 22.34 10.04 26.92
C LYS A 1030 21.83 11.46 27.12
N ALA A 1031 20.59 11.58 27.57
CA ALA A 1031 19.96 12.87 27.74
C ALA A 1031 20.67 13.65 28.89
N THR A 1032 21.07 12.97 29.98
CA THR A 1032 21.85 13.56 31.08
C THR A 1032 23.20 14.05 30.59
N ALA A 1033 23.91 13.25 29.79
CA ALA A 1033 25.19 13.65 29.19
C ALA A 1033 25.05 14.90 28.31
N ALA A 1034 23.97 14.96 27.51
CA ALA A 1034 23.66 16.10 26.66
C ALA A 1034 23.35 17.37 27.47
N LYS A 1035 22.59 17.25 28.56
CA LYS A 1035 22.29 18.37 29.45
C LYS A 1035 23.55 18.93 30.10
N LEU A 1036 24.40 18.08 30.67
CA LEU A 1036 25.68 18.49 31.26
C LEU A 1036 26.59 19.20 30.23
N ALA A 1037 26.56 18.73 28.98
CA ALA A 1037 27.31 19.37 27.89
C ALA A 1037 26.81 20.79 27.59
N ILE A 1038 25.50 21.01 27.54
CA ILE A 1038 24.89 22.32 27.29
C ILE A 1038 25.13 23.28 28.44
N GLU A 1039 24.91 22.84 29.69
CA GLU A 1039 25.15 23.69 30.87
C GLU A 1039 26.61 24.18 30.94
N ARG A 1040 27.55 23.33 30.51
CA ARG A 1040 28.97 23.71 30.44
C ARG A 1040 29.25 24.71 29.32
N LEU A 1041 28.56 24.60 28.20
CA LEU A 1041 28.65 25.53 27.08
C LEU A 1041 28.09 26.91 27.45
N GLU A 1042 26.91 26.96 28.08
CA GLU A 1042 26.28 28.19 28.56
C GLU A 1042 27.15 28.89 29.62
N LYS A 1043 27.69 28.15 30.60
CA LYS A 1043 28.62 28.69 31.61
C LYS A 1043 29.89 29.29 31.00
N LYS A 1044 30.43 28.71 29.91
CA LYS A 1044 31.57 29.29 29.17
C LYS A 1044 31.17 30.59 28.46
N SER A 1045 30.03 30.61 27.79
CA SER A 1045 29.55 31.81 27.07
C SER A 1045 29.29 33.00 28.01
N LEU A 1046 28.76 32.75 29.22
CA LEU A 1046 28.54 33.77 30.25
C LEU A 1046 29.84 34.31 30.87
N GLN A 1047 30.86 33.46 31.03
CA GLN A 1047 32.19 33.88 31.47
C GLN A 1047 32.91 34.71 30.41
N GLU A 1048 32.79 34.37 29.13
CA GLU A 1048 33.35 35.13 28.02
C GLU A 1048 32.64 36.48 27.81
N HIS A 1049 31.31 36.53 27.96
CA HIS A 1049 30.56 37.80 27.91
C HIS A 1049 30.84 38.71 29.12
N SER A 1050 31.06 38.15 30.31
CA SER A 1050 31.40 38.95 31.49
C SER A 1050 32.81 39.54 31.40
N ALA A 1051 33.75 38.86 30.72
CA ALA A 1051 35.11 39.36 30.47
C ALA A 1051 35.15 40.54 29.46
N VAL A 1052 34.16 40.65 28.55
CA VAL A 1052 34.07 41.74 27.56
C VAL A 1052 33.51 43.04 28.17
N TYR A 1053 32.76 42.97 29.28
CA TYR A 1053 32.23 44.15 29.98
C TYR A 1053 33.12 44.68 31.12
N GLU A 1054 34.21 43.99 31.46
CA GLU A 1054 35.23 44.51 32.39
C GLU A 1054 36.38 45.26 31.69
N GLU A 1055 36.39 45.32 30.34
CA GLU A 1055 37.37 46.06 29.53
C GLU A 1055 36.84 47.37 28.88
N ASP A 1056 35.61 47.81 29.19
CA ASP A 1056 35.07 49.13 28.78
C ASP A 1056 34.87 50.10 29.96
#